data_AF-A0A1G1BZQ4-F1
#
_entry.id   AF-A0A1G1BZQ4-F1
#
_cell.length_a   1.000
_cell.length_b   1.000
_cell.length_c   1.000
_cell.angle_alpha   90.00
_cell.angle_beta   90.00
_cell.angle_gamma   90.00
#
_symmetry.space_group_name_H-M   'P 1'
#
loop_
_entity.id
_entity.type
_entity.pdbx_description
1 polymer ?
#
loop_
_entity_poly.entity_id
_entity_poly.type
_entity_poly.pdbx_seq_one_letter_code
_entity_poly.pdbx_strand_id
1 'polypeptide(L)'
;MTCAVCHLSDAAANTRASTMELDRLYQPPAILSVNRHPEYNVDGCRAIIFEGERFQDQPVSLFAYYAAPAGMAPAQGWPGVVLVHGGGGTALANYVKDWNGKGYAAIALDWYGLFPEVEKKLEERRKVEPNTVVPMYSYQDAVSNIIRCHSLLRSFPEVNAEKTGIVGASWGGFFALTVAGYDQRFKCVISAYAAGFWQNTPFDPKNHVMNITVPVLRTAVVNELNFPLPRWQETVDLTTHAESTLSIDLAMGHSNIGLAWPINYHFADMVLKQQGVLPKIGPVRLTGDTFEADVTNLAQLDQARLGKVELHYTTAAPAAREGRFYEKEQWQCLPAERVDGVLRATVPAGTRACFVNLFWNGLPISTRFLMPPVHTHDPNVAEEFRPRDGLPNVFAKIEAGATVRVAYLGGSITAANGWRVKTMEWFRTQFPKATVDEIDAAISGTGSDFSACRLETDVLAKDPDLIFLECRVNGHAGFPVQSVEGIVRHTWQARPNTDLCFVYTICTGMVEALQAGRTPEFGAVMERVANVYGIPTIDMGVEVARQEADGRLVHTSDAPVPGKAVFSADGTHPGDVGHDIYRDVVARSFLKMTVPAGRRVHVLPPERLHDRCWDTATLLPVRNTVLSSGWAPVDADRDPVYNDSSARTKAMLRGAVKCSTVGETITVRWCGTTIGFSDIPHGGPMVVDVSVDGAAPVRCERVQTETVHQYSRFFYLPELPAGDHTAVLTVRQLPENTAFYAGQVLVVGRVLGPSAP
;
A
#
# COMPACT_ATOMS: atom_id res chain seq x y z
N MET A 1 5.13 -20.89 -16.46
CA MET A 1 4.86 -20.06 -17.66
C MET A 1 6.16 -19.37 -18.05
N THR A 2 6.40 -19.15 -19.34
CA THR A 2 7.58 -18.44 -19.85
C THR A 2 7.20 -16.99 -20.15
N CYS A 3 8.01 -16.02 -19.70
CA CYS A 3 7.79 -14.60 -19.97
C CYS A 3 8.00 -14.31 -21.46
N ALA A 4 7.06 -13.61 -22.11
CA ALA A 4 7.13 -13.35 -23.55
C ALA A 4 8.19 -12.31 -23.97
N VAL A 5 8.76 -11.55 -23.02
CA VAL A 5 9.73 -10.47 -23.31
C VAL A 5 11.17 -10.90 -22.98
N CYS A 6 11.39 -11.54 -21.84
CA CYS A 6 12.71 -12.06 -21.47
C CYS A 6 12.89 -13.55 -21.75
N HIS A 7 11.86 -14.26 -22.20
CA HIS A 7 11.90 -15.69 -22.53
C HIS A 7 12.34 -16.63 -21.39
N LEU A 8 12.41 -16.16 -20.14
CA LEU A 8 12.71 -16.98 -18.95
C LEU A 8 11.44 -17.63 -18.37
N SER A 9 11.60 -18.74 -17.64
CA SER A 9 10.48 -19.44 -16.99
C SER A 9 10.78 -19.80 -15.53
N ASP A 10 9.74 -19.83 -14.69
CA ASP A 10 9.81 -20.34 -13.31
C ASP A 10 9.72 -21.88 -13.22
N ALA A 11 9.92 -22.61 -14.33
CA ALA A 11 9.73 -24.06 -14.36
C ALA A 11 10.70 -24.79 -13.41
N ALA A 12 10.20 -25.10 -12.20
CA ALA A 12 10.71 -26.02 -11.20
C ALA A 12 12.23 -26.28 -11.25
N ALA A 13 13.03 -25.29 -10.87
CA ALA A 13 14.32 -25.58 -10.26
C ALA A 13 14.04 -26.24 -8.90
N ASN A 14 14.02 -27.58 -8.88
CA ASN A 14 14.06 -28.48 -7.72
C ASN A 14 13.16 -28.16 -6.51
N THR A 15 12.42 -29.16 -6.05
CA THR A 15 11.71 -29.21 -4.75
C THR A 15 12.63 -29.22 -3.51
N ARG A 16 13.83 -28.64 -3.61
CA ARG A 16 14.65 -28.22 -2.48
C ARG A 16 14.77 -26.71 -2.58
N ALA A 17 14.43 -25.98 -1.51
CA ALA A 17 14.71 -24.56 -1.40
C ALA A 17 16.18 -24.32 -1.81
N SER A 18 16.39 -23.80 -3.03
CA SER A 18 17.72 -23.68 -3.59
C SER A 18 18.31 -22.37 -3.06
N THR A 19 19.22 -22.48 -2.10
CA THR A 19 20.04 -21.37 -1.64
C THR A 19 21.14 -21.14 -2.66
N MET A 20 21.22 -19.96 -3.27
CA MET A 20 22.36 -19.60 -4.12
C MET A 20 23.65 -19.64 -3.29
N GLU A 21 24.63 -20.43 -3.74
CA GLU A 21 25.95 -20.57 -3.09
C GLU A 21 26.85 -19.35 -3.42
N LEU A 22 26.63 -18.23 -2.72
CA LEU A 22 27.29 -16.95 -3.00
C LEU A 22 28.82 -17.03 -2.94
N ASP A 23 29.38 -17.77 -1.98
CA ASP A 23 30.85 -17.92 -1.83
C ASP A 23 31.52 -18.45 -3.10
N ARG A 24 30.84 -19.37 -3.79
CA ARG A 24 31.28 -19.92 -5.08
C ARG A 24 31.11 -18.90 -6.20
N LEU A 25 29.95 -18.24 -6.27
CA LEU A 25 29.69 -17.21 -7.29
C LEU A 25 30.65 -16.03 -7.18
N TYR A 26 31.20 -15.79 -5.99
CA TYR A 26 32.16 -14.72 -5.74
C TYR A 26 33.59 -15.05 -6.16
N GLN A 27 33.90 -16.31 -6.47
CA GLN A 27 35.20 -16.68 -7.01
C GLN A 27 35.30 -16.30 -8.49
N PRO A 28 36.47 -15.83 -8.97
CA PRO A 28 36.70 -15.58 -10.38
C PRO A 28 36.44 -16.84 -11.22
N PRO A 29 35.60 -16.76 -12.28
CA PRO A 29 35.38 -17.89 -13.17
C PRO A 29 36.61 -18.12 -14.07
N ALA A 30 36.77 -19.35 -14.57
CA ALA A 30 37.81 -19.64 -15.56
C ALA A 30 37.51 -18.94 -16.89
N ILE A 31 38.52 -18.27 -17.46
CA ILE A 31 38.49 -17.82 -18.85
C ILE A 31 38.78 -19.04 -19.74
N LEU A 32 37.80 -19.44 -20.53
CA LEU A 32 37.89 -20.61 -21.41
C LEU A 32 38.56 -20.26 -22.73
N SER A 33 38.32 -19.06 -23.26
CA SER A 33 39.04 -18.55 -24.41
C SER A 33 38.89 -17.03 -24.57
N VAL A 34 39.84 -16.43 -25.30
CA VAL A 34 39.80 -15.01 -25.70
C VAL A 34 39.97 -14.94 -27.21
N ASN A 35 39.12 -14.16 -27.88
CA ASN A 35 39.14 -13.91 -29.32
C ASN A 35 39.11 -15.20 -30.19
N ARG A 36 38.51 -16.28 -29.65
CA ARG A 36 38.45 -17.60 -30.30
C ARG A 36 37.61 -17.60 -31.58
N HIS A 37 36.60 -16.75 -31.66
CA HIS A 37 35.65 -16.65 -32.76
C HIS A 37 35.89 -15.32 -33.50
N PRO A 38 36.69 -15.31 -34.59
CA PRO A 38 37.05 -14.09 -35.31
C PRO A 38 35.86 -13.25 -35.75
N GLU A 39 34.74 -13.90 -36.06
CA GLU A 39 33.47 -13.26 -36.45
C GLU A 39 32.86 -12.36 -35.38
N TYR A 40 33.27 -12.51 -34.12
CA TYR A 40 32.82 -11.67 -33.00
C TYR A 40 33.91 -10.77 -32.45
N ASN A 41 35.10 -10.75 -33.05
CA ASN A 41 36.17 -9.87 -32.61
C ASN A 41 35.83 -8.43 -33.02
N VAL A 42 35.85 -7.53 -32.05
CA VAL A 42 35.61 -6.10 -32.27
C VAL A 42 36.87 -5.36 -31.86
N ASP A 43 37.43 -4.55 -32.77
CA ASP A 43 38.64 -3.79 -32.49
C ASP A 43 38.50 -2.95 -31.20
N GLY A 44 39.51 -2.96 -30.34
CA GLY A 44 39.46 -2.33 -29.01
C GLY A 44 38.64 -3.06 -27.93
N CYS A 45 38.11 -4.26 -28.20
CA CYS A 45 37.42 -5.10 -27.21
C CYS A 45 37.92 -6.55 -27.27
N ARG A 46 38.10 -7.17 -26.10
CA ARG A 46 38.35 -8.61 -25.97
C ARG A 46 37.01 -9.35 -26.00
N ALA A 47 36.84 -10.31 -26.90
CA ALA A 47 35.72 -11.26 -26.89
C ALA A 47 36.11 -12.44 -25.99
N ILE A 48 35.44 -12.59 -24.85
CA ILE A 48 35.79 -13.54 -23.80
C ILE A 48 34.70 -14.62 -23.71
N ILE A 49 35.11 -15.88 -23.73
CA ILE A 49 34.27 -17.00 -23.30
C ILE A 49 34.76 -17.44 -21.93
N PHE A 50 33.86 -17.49 -20.94
CA PHE A 50 34.19 -17.82 -19.56
C PHE A 50 33.18 -18.80 -18.96
N GLU A 51 33.58 -19.44 -17.86
CA GLU A 51 32.75 -20.41 -17.15
C GLU A 51 31.57 -19.71 -16.44
N GLY A 52 30.33 -20.11 -16.78
CA GLY A 52 29.10 -19.71 -16.13
C GLY A 52 28.71 -20.60 -14.95
N GLU A 53 27.53 -20.37 -14.38
CA GLU A 53 26.96 -21.20 -13.32
C GLU A 53 26.45 -22.53 -13.89
N ARG A 54 26.73 -23.62 -13.16
CA ARG A 54 26.37 -24.96 -13.60
C ARG A 54 24.85 -25.11 -13.68
N PHE A 55 24.37 -25.64 -14.79
CA PHE A 55 22.96 -25.96 -14.99
C PHE A 55 22.79 -27.47 -14.91
N GLN A 56 21.98 -27.97 -13.95
CA GLN A 56 21.82 -29.41 -13.70
C GLN A 56 23.18 -30.14 -13.54
N ASP A 57 24.07 -29.53 -12.75
CA ASP A 57 25.47 -29.95 -12.53
C ASP A 57 26.38 -29.98 -13.78
N GLN A 58 25.86 -29.60 -14.94
CA GLN A 58 26.62 -29.52 -16.19
C GLN A 58 27.35 -28.18 -16.34
N PRO A 59 28.55 -28.17 -16.95
CA PRO A 59 29.29 -26.94 -17.20
C PRO A 59 28.56 -26.06 -18.21
N VAL A 60 28.57 -24.76 -17.95
CA VAL A 60 28.00 -23.69 -18.79
C VAL A 60 29.12 -22.74 -19.18
N SER A 61 29.06 -22.22 -20.41
CA SER A 61 29.96 -21.19 -20.92
C SER A 61 29.16 -19.96 -21.28
N LEU A 62 29.73 -18.78 -21.05
CA LEU A 62 29.10 -17.49 -21.34
C LEU A 62 30.02 -16.64 -22.21
N PHE A 63 29.42 -15.74 -22.99
CA PHE A 63 30.14 -14.77 -23.80
C PHE A 63 30.09 -13.38 -23.17
N ALA A 64 31.21 -12.66 -23.22
CA ALA A 64 31.28 -11.26 -22.85
C ALA A 64 32.21 -10.45 -23.76
N TYR A 65 31.93 -9.16 -23.91
CA TYR A 65 32.90 -8.17 -24.37
C TYR A 65 33.54 -7.46 -23.17
N TYR A 66 34.85 -7.26 -23.22
CA TYR A 66 35.60 -6.52 -22.21
C TYR A 66 36.60 -5.54 -22.82
N ALA A 67 36.72 -4.35 -22.23
CA ALA A 67 37.81 -3.42 -22.51
C ALA A 67 38.15 -2.58 -21.26
N ALA A 68 39.43 -2.21 -21.12
CA ALA A 68 39.92 -1.24 -20.14
C ALA A 68 40.54 -0.03 -20.85
N PRO A 69 40.50 1.19 -20.26
CA PRO A 69 41.03 2.38 -20.91
C PRO A 69 42.52 2.21 -21.26
N ALA A 70 42.93 2.77 -22.40
CA ALA A 70 44.32 2.74 -22.82
C ALA A 70 45.20 3.62 -21.91
N GLY A 71 46.48 3.25 -21.78
CA GLY A 71 47.47 3.99 -20.99
C GLY A 71 47.71 3.38 -19.60
N MET A 72 48.45 4.12 -18.77
CA MET A 72 48.78 3.68 -17.41
C MET A 72 47.55 3.81 -16.51
N ALA A 73 47.09 2.70 -15.95
CA ALA A 73 46.00 2.69 -14.98
C ALA A 73 46.34 3.56 -13.75
N PRO A 74 45.35 4.15 -13.07
CA PRO A 74 45.56 4.71 -11.75
C PRO A 74 46.25 3.69 -10.82
N ALA A 75 46.97 4.13 -9.80
CA ALA A 75 47.74 3.25 -8.92
C ALA A 75 46.92 2.09 -8.29
N GLN A 76 45.61 2.25 -8.16
CA GLN A 76 44.68 1.24 -7.63
C GLN A 76 43.88 0.50 -8.72
N GLY A 77 44.15 0.73 -10.00
CA GLY A 77 43.38 0.22 -11.14
C GLY A 77 42.27 1.16 -11.62
N TRP A 78 41.69 0.84 -12.78
CA TRP A 78 40.55 1.55 -13.36
C TRP A 78 39.24 1.20 -12.61
N PRO A 79 38.33 2.17 -12.35
CA PRO A 79 36.99 1.82 -11.89
C PRO A 79 36.30 0.95 -12.95
N GLY A 80 35.50 -0.02 -12.49
CA GLY A 80 34.89 -1.04 -13.33
C GLY A 80 33.37 -0.91 -13.43
N VAL A 81 32.77 -1.31 -14.55
CA VAL A 81 31.31 -1.46 -14.68
C VAL A 81 30.92 -2.77 -15.34
N VAL A 82 29.90 -3.43 -14.78
CA VAL A 82 29.19 -4.56 -15.41
C VAL A 82 27.96 -4.02 -16.13
N LEU A 83 27.86 -4.29 -17.43
CA LEU A 83 26.81 -3.81 -18.31
C LEU A 83 25.84 -4.95 -18.62
N VAL A 84 24.57 -4.78 -18.24
CA VAL A 84 23.51 -5.80 -18.38
C VAL A 84 22.46 -5.33 -19.38
N HIS A 85 22.29 -6.06 -20.48
CA HIS A 85 21.34 -5.70 -21.54
C HIS A 85 19.88 -6.03 -21.20
N GLY A 86 18.93 -5.38 -21.88
CA GLY A 86 17.49 -5.65 -21.76
C GLY A 86 17.04 -6.98 -22.39
N GLY A 87 15.74 -7.25 -22.32
CA GLY A 87 15.12 -8.44 -22.94
C GLY A 87 15.33 -8.44 -24.46
N GLY A 88 15.62 -9.61 -25.05
CA GLY A 88 16.01 -9.72 -26.47
C GLY A 88 17.38 -9.13 -26.86
N GLY A 89 18.09 -8.46 -25.94
CA GLY A 89 19.42 -7.90 -26.14
C GLY A 89 20.55 -8.95 -26.17
N THR A 90 21.81 -8.49 -26.14
CA THR A 90 23.02 -9.32 -26.08
C THR A 90 24.22 -8.55 -25.49
N ALA A 91 25.40 -9.16 -25.40
CA ALA A 91 26.67 -8.49 -25.12
C ALA A 91 27.00 -7.45 -26.21
N LEU A 92 27.13 -6.17 -25.83
CA LEU A 92 27.32 -5.07 -26.79
C LEU A 92 28.70 -4.41 -26.68
N ALA A 93 29.57 -4.68 -27.66
CA ALA A 93 30.91 -4.09 -27.72
C ALA A 93 30.89 -2.56 -27.79
N ASN A 94 29.94 -1.96 -28.52
CA ASN A 94 29.84 -0.50 -28.60
C ASN A 94 29.54 0.14 -27.23
N TYR A 95 28.77 -0.54 -26.37
CA TYR A 95 28.48 -0.02 -25.04
C TYR A 95 29.69 -0.13 -24.11
N VAL A 96 30.47 -1.22 -24.23
CA VAL A 96 31.78 -1.36 -23.58
C VAL A 96 32.72 -0.22 -24.01
N LYS A 97 32.81 0.08 -25.31
CA LYS A 97 33.64 1.18 -25.83
C LYS A 97 33.23 2.55 -25.32
N ASP A 98 31.94 2.81 -25.19
CA ASP A 98 31.46 4.10 -24.70
C ASP A 98 31.89 4.32 -23.24
N TRP A 99 31.64 3.36 -22.35
CA TRP A 99 32.13 3.41 -20.96
C TRP A 99 33.66 3.47 -20.86
N ASN A 100 34.35 2.75 -21.74
CA ASN A 100 35.81 2.80 -21.87
C ASN A 100 36.30 4.21 -22.20
N GLY A 101 35.66 4.88 -23.16
CA GLY A 101 35.94 6.28 -23.52
C GLY A 101 35.63 7.27 -22.38
N LYS A 102 34.83 6.87 -21.39
CA LYS A 102 34.60 7.61 -20.14
C LYS A 102 35.56 7.23 -19.01
N GLY A 103 36.58 6.41 -19.28
CA GLY A 103 37.61 6.06 -18.29
C GLY A 103 37.20 4.93 -17.33
N TYR A 104 36.36 3.99 -17.78
CA TYR A 104 35.98 2.81 -17.02
C TYR A 104 36.46 1.53 -17.70
N ALA A 105 36.93 0.55 -16.92
CA ALA A 105 36.96 -0.82 -17.40
C ALA A 105 35.52 -1.34 -17.48
N ALA A 106 35.11 -1.87 -18.61
CA ALA A 106 33.73 -2.27 -18.84
C ALA A 106 33.66 -3.72 -19.33
N ILE A 107 32.71 -4.48 -18.80
CA ILE A 107 32.35 -5.81 -19.27
C ILE A 107 30.86 -5.88 -19.58
N ALA A 108 30.49 -6.43 -20.73
CA ALA A 108 29.10 -6.70 -21.11
C ALA A 108 28.95 -8.18 -21.41
N LEU A 109 28.17 -8.90 -20.61
CA LEU A 109 27.85 -10.31 -20.86
C LEU A 109 26.56 -10.47 -21.67
N ASP A 110 26.43 -11.60 -22.35
CA ASP A 110 25.15 -12.12 -22.81
C ASP A 110 24.60 -13.07 -21.74
N TRP A 111 23.60 -12.61 -20.99
CA TRP A 111 23.06 -13.38 -19.86
C TRP A 111 22.11 -14.52 -20.30
N TYR A 112 21.83 -14.66 -21.60
CA TYR A 112 21.20 -15.85 -22.17
C TYR A 112 22.22 -16.96 -22.48
N GLY A 113 23.52 -16.66 -22.45
CA GLY A 113 24.58 -17.57 -22.89
C GLY A 113 24.65 -17.71 -24.41
N LEU A 114 24.26 -16.66 -25.15
CA LEU A 114 24.30 -16.62 -26.61
C LEU A 114 25.50 -15.81 -27.11
N PHE A 115 25.88 -16.05 -28.37
CA PHE A 115 26.79 -15.17 -29.08
C PHE A 115 26.07 -13.89 -29.57
N PRO A 116 26.81 -12.78 -29.79
CA PRO A 116 26.25 -11.45 -30.04
C PRO A 116 25.77 -11.23 -31.48
N GLU A 117 24.83 -12.07 -31.92
CA GLU A 117 24.26 -12.06 -33.27
C GLU A 117 23.04 -11.14 -33.33
N VAL A 118 23.27 -9.82 -33.25
CA VAL A 118 22.23 -8.77 -33.14
C VAL A 118 21.21 -8.77 -34.30
N GLU A 119 21.62 -9.23 -35.49
CA GLU A 119 20.76 -9.30 -36.68
C GLU A 119 19.82 -10.52 -36.68
N LYS A 120 20.02 -11.48 -35.77
CA LYS A 120 19.20 -12.68 -35.66
C LYS A 120 18.21 -12.59 -34.52
N LYS A 121 17.06 -13.26 -34.70
CA LYS A 121 16.10 -13.47 -33.60
C LYS A 121 16.72 -14.31 -32.50
N LEU A 122 16.26 -14.14 -31.27
CA LEU A 122 16.85 -14.78 -30.08
C LEU A 122 16.97 -16.29 -30.24
N GLU A 123 15.92 -16.94 -30.75
CA GLU A 123 15.83 -18.39 -30.99
C GLU A 123 16.76 -18.90 -32.10
N GLU A 124 17.25 -18.01 -32.97
CA GLU A 124 18.16 -18.33 -34.09
C GLU A 124 19.64 -18.08 -33.74
N ARG A 125 19.91 -17.40 -32.62
CA ARG A 125 21.28 -17.06 -32.22
C ARG A 125 22.05 -18.29 -31.79
N ARG A 126 23.33 -18.32 -32.16
CA ARG A 126 24.24 -19.40 -31.76
C ARG A 126 24.48 -19.41 -30.24
N LYS A 127 24.41 -20.60 -29.65
CA LYS A 127 24.65 -20.86 -28.23
C LYS A 127 26.14 -20.91 -27.93
N VAL A 128 26.53 -20.51 -26.72
CA VAL A 128 27.88 -20.71 -26.21
C VAL A 128 27.96 -22.11 -25.59
N GLU A 129 28.46 -23.08 -26.35
CA GLU A 129 28.57 -24.51 -26.01
C GLU A 129 29.37 -24.78 -24.69
N PRO A 130 29.16 -25.92 -23.97
CA PRO A 130 28.41 -27.10 -24.41
C PRO A 130 26.95 -27.24 -23.91
N ASN A 131 26.52 -26.56 -22.82
CA ASN A 131 25.17 -26.79 -22.25
C ASN A 131 24.34 -25.51 -22.04
N THR A 132 24.54 -24.49 -22.87
CA THR A 132 23.64 -23.33 -22.89
C THR A 132 22.27 -23.76 -23.41
N VAL A 133 21.25 -23.72 -22.55
CA VAL A 133 19.88 -24.02 -22.97
C VAL A 133 19.08 -22.73 -23.09
N VAL A 134 19.00 -22.18 -24.30
CA VAL A 134 18.03 -21.13 -24.63
C VAL A 134 16.77 -21.77 -25.21
N PRO A 135 15.57 -21.38 -24.75
CA PRO A 135 15.27 -20.33 -23.76
C PRO A 135 15.28 -20.77 -22.28
N MET A 136 15.74 -21.99 -21.95
CA MET A 136 15.68 -22.55 -20.59
C MET A 136 16.72 -22.04 -19.58
N TYR A 137 16.97 -20.73 -19.49
CA TYR A 137 17.58 -20.17 -18.28
C TYR A 137 16.48 -19.80 -17.28
N SER A 138 16.69 -20.09 -16.00
CA SER A 138 15.83 -19.55 -14.93
C SER A 138 16.27 -18.13 -14.57
N TYR A 139 15.43 -17.39 -13.86
CA TYR A 139 15.83 -16.09 -13.29
C TYR A 139 17.07 -16.23 -12.38
N GLN A 140 17.18 -17.33 -11.64
CA GLN A 140 18.32 -17.62 -10.77
C GLN A 140 19.63 -17.73 -11.55
N ASP A 141 19.60 -18.41 -12.69
CA ASP A 141 20.81 -18.61 -13.49
C ASP A 141 21.30 -17.30 -14.08
N ALA A 142 20.38 -16.44 -14.56
CA ALA A 142 20.72 -15.11 -15.04
C ALA A 142 21.39 -14.26 -13.94
N VAL A 143 20.79 -14.21 -12.74
CA VAL A 143 21.37 -13.51 -11.57
C VAL A 143 22.75 -14.09 -11.22
N SER A 144 22.88 -15.41 -11.15
CA SER A 144 24.14 -16.09 -10.82
C SER A 144 25.24 -15.79 -11.84
N ASN A 145 24.90 -15.77 -13.13
CA ASN A 145 25.84 -15.50 -14.21
C ASN A 145 26.29 -14.04 -14.26
N ILE A 146 25.42 -13.10 -13.89
CA ILE A 146 25.80 -11.69 -13.75
C ILE A 146 26.78 -11.52 -12.57
N ILE A 147 26.56 -12.21 -11.44
CA ILE A 147 27.50 -12.22 -10.30
C ILE A 147 28.86 -12.80 -10.71
N ARG A 148 28.87 -13.92 -11.46
CA ARG A 148 30.12 -14.50 -11.99
C ARG A 148 30.83 -13.54 -12.95
N CYS A 149 30.10 -12.83 -13.80
CA CYS A 149 30.67 -11.81 -14.68
C CYS A 149 31.29 -10.65 -13.88
N HIS A 150 30.69 -10.26 -12.75
CA HIS A 150 31.29 -9.30 -11.84
C HIS A 150 32.58 -9.82 -11.21
N SER A 151 32.60 -11.08 -10.78
CA SER A 151 33.82 -11.73 -10.27
C SER A 151 34.92 -11.83 -11.32
N LEU A 152 34.57 -12.07 -12.58
CA LEU A 152 35.52 -12.00 -13.70
C LEU A 152 36.10 -10.59 -13.85
N LEU A 153 35.26 -9.54 -13.88
CA LEU A 153 35.72 -8.16 -14.00
C LEU A 153 36.72 -7.79 -12.88
N ARG A 154 36.39 -8.15 -11.63
CA ARG A 154 37.24 -7.89 -10.46
C ARG A 154 38.57 -8.64 -10.48
N SER A 155 38.70 -9.69 -11.29
CA SER A 155 39.92 -10.50 -11.39
C SER A 155 40.98 -9.92 -12.30
N PHE A 156 40.62 -8.95 -13.16
CA PHE A 156 41.57 -8.35 -14.09
C PHE A 156 42.53 -7.39 -13.34
N PRO A 157 43.86 -7.53 -13.53
CA PRO A 157 44.84 -6.75 -12.78
C PRO A 157 44.77 -5.24 -13.03
N GLU A 158 44.25 -4.83 -14.20
CA GLU A 158 44.05 -3.42 -14.55
C GLU A 158 42.79 -2.80 -13.90
N VAL A 159 41.95 -3.58 -13.20
CA VAL A 159 40.69 -3.13 -12.61
C VAL A 159 40.83 -2.92 -11.10
N ASN A 160 40.31 -1.79 -10.61
CA ASN A 160 40.12 -1.57 -9.18
C ASN A 160 38.90 -2.38 -8.71
N ALA A 161 39.15 -3.53 -8.11
CA ALA A 161 38.10 -4.39 -7.60
C ALA A 161 37.19 -3.70 -6.56
N GLU A 162 37.69 -2.69 -5.83
CA GLU A 162 36.91 -1.96 -4.83
C GLU A 162 36.13 -0.76 -5.39
N LYS A 163 36.14 -0.55 -6.71
CA LYS A 163 35.43 0.54 -7.39
C LYS A 163 34.65 0.03 -8.60
N THR A 164 33.78 -0.94 -8.38
CA THR A 164 32.92 -1.52 -9.43
C THR A 164 31.46 -1.11 -9.28
N GLY A 165 30.76 -0.86 -10.39
CA GLY A 165 29.32 -0.61 -10.44
C GLY A 165 28.60 -1.57 -11.39
N ILE A 166 27.26 -1.61 -11.30
CA ILE A 166 26.40 -2.36 -12.22
C ILE A 166 25.44 -1.41 -12.94
N VAL A 167 25.26 -1.60 -14.24
CA VAL A 167 24.45 -0.75 -15.10
C VAL A 167 23.53 -1.63 -15.94
N GLY A 168 22.22 -1.37 -15.87
CA GLY A 168 21.23 -2.14 -16.60
C GLY A 168 20.06 -1.31 -17.12
N ALA A 169 19.49 -1.73 -18.26
CA ALA A 169 18.29 -1.14 -18.85
C ALA A 169 17.19 -2.18 -19.06
N SER A 170 15.93 -1.82 -18.82
CA SER A 170 14.77 -2.72 -18.95
C SER A 170 14.97 -3.98 -18.08
N TRP A 171 14.86 -5.19 -18.63
CA TRP A 171 15.22 -6.42 -17.93
C TRP A 171 16.65 -6.44 -17.38
N GLY A 172 17.60 -5.76 -18.03
CA GLY A 172 18.94 -5.59 -17.48
C GLY A 172 18.94 -4.74 -16.22
N GLY A 173 18.07 -3.72 -16.13
CA GLY A 173 17.87 -2.92 -14.92
C GLY A 173 17.18 -3.73 -13.82
N PHE A 174 16.20 -4.56 -14.18
CA PHE A 174 15.57 -5.53 -13.28
C PHE A 174 16.62 -6.47 -12.67
N PHE A 175 17.51 -7.03 -13.48
CA PHE A 175 18.60 -7.87 -12.98
C PHE A 175 19.64 -7.08 -12.21
N ALA A 176 19.98 -5.85 -12.61
CA ALA A 176 20.92 -5.01 -11.87
C ALA A 176 20.45 -4.75 -10.44
N LEU A 177 19.16 -4.42 -10.26
CA LEU A 177 18.55 -4.25 -8.94
C LEU A 177 18.55 -5.56 -8.13
N THR A 178 18.18 -6.67 -8.77
CA THR A 178 18.12 -7.98 -8.11
C THR A 178 19.50 -8.44 -7.67
N VAL A 179 20.49 -8.39 -8.56
CA VAL A 179 21.89 -8.78 -8.31
C VAL A 179 22.50 -7.91 -7.22
N ALA A 180 22.23 -6.60 -7.20
CA ALA A 180 22.76 -5.72 -6.16
C ALA A 180 22.24 -6.06 -4.74
N GLY A 181 21.07 -6.70 -4.64
CA GLY A 181 20.59 -7.25 -3.36
C GLY A 181 21.39 -8.47 -2.88
N TYR A 182 22.02 -9.21 -3.80
CA TYR A 182 22.87 -10.37 -3.49
C TYR A 182 24.36 -10.05 -3.44
N ASP A 183 24.86 -9.11 -4.25
CA ASP A 183 26.28 -8.83 -4.42
C ASP A 183 26.67 -7.46 -3.87
N GLN A 184 26.99 -7.43 -2.58
CA GLN A 184 27.38 -6.23 -1.83
C GLN A 184 28.76 -5.67 -2.22
N ARG A 185 29.43 -6.31 -3.19
CA ARG A 185 30.74 -5.87 -3.69
C ARG A 185 30.64 -4.69 -4.66
N PHE A 186 29.49 -4.49 -5.30
CA PHE A 186 29.21 -3.29 -6.09
C PHE A 186 29.19 -2.05 -5.20
N LYS A 187 29.63 -0.91 -5.73
CA LYS A 187 29.65 0.39 -5.04
C LYS A 187 28.59 1.36 -5.54
N CYS A 188 27.94 1.05 -6.67
CA CYS A 188 26.77 1.76 -7.14
C CYS A 188 25.93 0.90 -8.10
N VAL A 189 24.66 1.27 -8.23
CA VAL A 189 23.70 0.62 -9.13
C VAL A 189 23.10 1.68 -10.04
N ILE A 190 23.04 1.41 -11.34
CA ILE A 190 22.35 2.26 -12.31
C ILE A 190 21.29 1.41 -13.01
N SER A 191 20.02 1.77 -12.82
CA SER A 191 18.87 1.02 -13.31
C SER A 191 17.95 1.92 -14.13
N ALA A 192 17.77 1.59 -15.41
CA ALA A 192 16.91 2.34 -16.32
C ALA A 192 15.59 1.64 -16.64
N TYR A 193 14.49 2.40 -16.48
CA TYR A 193 13.08 2.02 -16.66
C TYR A 193 12.82 0.57 -16.24
N ALA A 194 13.19 0.25 -15.01
CA ALA A 194 13.00 -1.07 -14.43
C ALA A 194 12.35 -0.96 -13.05
N ALA A 195 11.41 -1.86 -12.78
CA ALA A 195 10.66 -1.92 -11.54
C ALA A 195 10.53 -3.38 -11.07
N GLY A 196 10.30 -3.55 -9.78
CA GLY A 196 9.72 -4.77 -9.22
C GLY A 196 8.22 -4.84 -9.46
N PHE A 197 7.56 -5.80 -8.80
CA PHE A 197 6.12 -6.07 -8.91
C PHE A 197 5.67 -6.44 -10.33
N TRP A 198 6.62 -6.88 -11.15
CA TRP A 198 6.38 -7.20 -12.56
C TRP A 198 6.20 -8.70 -12.76
N GLN A 199 6.95 -9.50 -12.02
CA GLN A 199 6.87 -10.96 -12.04
C GLN A 199 6.57 -11.47 -10.64
N ASN A 200 5.72 -12.49 -10.53
CA ASN A 200 5.49 -13.16 -9.25
C ASN A 200 6.53 -14.27 -9.01
N THR A 201 7.81 -13.93 -9.18
CA THR A 201 8.95 -14.84 -9.04
C THR A 201 9.78 -14.45 -7.81
N PRO A 202 10.47 -15.40 -7.13
CA PRO A 202 11.39 -15.08 -6.03
C PRO A 202 12.46 -14.05 -6.40
N PHE A 203 12.83 -13.96 -7.68
CA PHE A 203 13.85 -13.05 -8.20
C PHE A 203 13.33 -11.68 -8.65
N ASP A 204 12.07 -11.34 -8.35
CA ASP A 204 11.56 -9.99 -8.61
C ASP A 204 12.25 -8.96 -7.68
N PRO A 205 12.71 -7.80 -8.20
CA PRO A 205 13.37 -6.76 -7.43
C PRO A 205 12.66 -6.37 -6.13
N LYS A 206 11.32 -6.46 -6.07
CA LYS A 206 10.55 -6.15 -4.84
C LYS A 206 11.02 -6.96 -3.62
N ASN A 207 11.61 -8.14 -3.83
CA ASN A 207 12.10 -9.01 -2.76
C ASN A 207 13.58 -8.74 -2.38
N HIS A 208 14.30 -7.94 -3.18
CA HIS A 208 15.78 -7.82 -3.09
C HIS A 208 16.27 -6.39 -2.89
N VAL A 209 15.53 -5.39 -3.36
CA VAL A 209 15.99 -3.98 -3.32
C VAL A 209 16.20 -3.45 -1.90
N MET A 210 15.52 -4.02 -0.90
CA MET A 210 15.74 -3.71 0.51
C MET A 210 17.13 -4.10 1.00
N ASN A 211 17.84 -5.00 0.31
CA ASN A 211 19.19 -5.43 0.67
C ASN A 211 20.27 -4.57 0.00
N ILE A 212 19.91 -3.61 -0.85
CA ILE A 212 20.88 -2.70 -1.49
C ILE A 212 21.32 -1.65 -0.47
N THR A 213 22.63 -1.55 -0.25
CA THR A 213 23.25 -0.63 0.73
C THR A 213 24.08 0.48 0.08
N VAL A 214 24.15 0.51 -1.25
CA VAL A 214 24.98 1.44 -2.03
C VAL A 214 24.12 2.38 -2.87
N PRO A 215 24.62 3.59 -3.23
CA PRO A 215 23.84 4.55 -4.00
C PRO A 215 23.27 3.98 -5.30
N VAL A 216 22.01 4.33 -5.59
CA VAL A 216 21.28 3.88 -6.78
C VAL A 216 20.87 5.07 -7.65
N LEU A 217 21.22 5.05 -8.94
CA LEU A 217 20.60 5.92 -9.93
C LEU A 217 19.45 5.17 -10.58
N ARG A 218 18.26 5.78 -10.54
CA ARG A 218 17.06 5.24 -11.17
C ARG A 218 16.60 6.21 -12.23
N THR A 219 16.58 5.73 -13.46
CA THR A 219 16.03 6.49 -14.58
C THR A 219 14.71 5.91 -15.03
N ALA A 220 13.79 6.76 -15.46
CA ALA A 220 12.49 6.35 -16.00
C ALA A 220 12.02 7.29 -17.10
N VAL A 221 11.04 6.83 -17.87
CA VAL A 221 10.30 7.65 -18.84
C VAL A 221 8.82 7.60 -18.52
N VAL A 222 8.11 8.69 -18.80
CA VAL A 222 6.69 8.84 -18.38
C VAL A 222 5.73 7.91 -19.13
N ASN A 223 6.12 7.45 -20.31
CA ASN A 223 5.36 6.55 -21.17
C ASN A 223 5.97 5.13 -21.22
N GLU A 224 6.51 4.66 -20.10
CA GLU A 224 7.07 3.31 -20.02
C GLU A 224 5.97 2.23 -20.01
N LEU A 225 5.95 1.39 -21.03
CA LEU A 225 4.94 0.33 -21.22
C LEU A 225 5.23 -0.93 -20.39
N ASN A 226 6.50 -1.25 -20.14
CA ASN A 226 6.90 -2.50 -19.48
C ASN A 226 7.14 -2.35 -17.99
N PHE A 227 7.40 -1.14 -17.50
CA PHE A 227 7.70 -0.84 -16.10
C PHE A 227 7.09 0.51 -15.71
N PRO A 228 5.76 0.56 -15.49
CA PRO A 228 5.05 1.81 -15.31
C PRO A 228 5.52 2.58 -14.06
N LEU A 229 5.49 3.91 -14.13
CA LEU A 229 6.00 4.81 -13.08
C LEU A 229 5.49 4.49 -11.66
N PRO A 230 4.22 4.13 -11.41
CA PRO A 230 3.79 3.72 -10.07
C PRO A 230 4.57 2.52 -9.52
N ARG A 231 4.81 1.48 -10.33
CA ARG A 231 5.60 0.31 -9.91
C ARG A 231 7.07 0.64 -9.74
N TRP A 232 7.59 1.49 -10.60
CA TRP A 232 8.95 2.02 -10.48
C TRP A 232 9.11 2.78 -9.16
N GLN A 233 8.14 3.63 -8.79
CA GLN A 233 8.13 4.37 -7.53
C GLN A 233 7.99 3.44 -6.31
N GLU A 234 7.08 2.46 -6.33
CA GLU A 234 6.99 1.44 -5.26
C GLU A 234 8.34 0.73 -5.05
N THR A 235 9.08 0.48 -6.14
CA THR A 235 10.43 -0.12 -6.06
C THR A 235 11.47 0.82 -5.47
N VAL A 236 11.36 2.13 -5.75
CA VAL A 236 12.17 3.18 -5.11
C VAL A 236 11.92 3.16 -3.60
N ASP A 237 10.66 3.12 -3.19
CA ASP A 237 10.27 3.24 -1.78
C ASP A 237 10.64 2.01 -0.94
N LEU A 238 10.68 0.82 -1.56
CA LEU A 238 11.24 -0.39 -0.93
C LEU A 238 12.76 -0.34 -0.75
N THR A 239 13.48 0.56 -1.42
CA THR A 239 14.95 0.67 -1.31
C THR A 239 15.33 1.53 -0.10
N THR A 240 15.08 1.02 1.12
CA THR A 240 15.17 1.82 2.36
C THR A 240 16.59 2.00 2.91
N HIS A 241 17.54 1.12 2.56
CA HIS A 241 18.90 1.15 3.08
C HIS A 241 19.92 1.87 2.16
N ALA A 242 19.46 2.42 1.04
CA ALA A 242 20.31 3.13 0.10
C ALA A 242 19.66 4.42 -0.41
N GLU A 243 20.50 5.42 -0.67
CA GLU A 243 20.06 6.67 -1.31
C GLU A 243 19.80 6.44 -2.80
N SER A 244 18.62 6.86 -3.27
CA SER A 244 18.25 6.83 -4.70
C SER A 244 18.30 8.23 -5.31
N THR A 245 19.10 8.41 -6.36
CA THR A 245 18.99 9.55 -7.28
C THR A 245 17.97 9.21 -8.36
N LEU A 246 16.95 10.06 -8.53
CA LEU A 246 15.84 9.82 -9.46
C LEU A 246 15.97 10.75 -10.67
N SER A 247 15.63 10.23 -11.85
CA SER A 247 15.65 11.00 -13.09
C SER A 247 14.56 10.50 -14.04
N ILE A 248 13.51 11.30 -14.20
CA ILE A 248 12.34 11.00 -15.03
C ILE A 248 12.34 11.94 -16.23
N ASP A 249 12.41 11.35 -17.43
CA ASP A 249 12.45 12.06 -18.70
C ASP A 249 11.10 11.97 -19.44
N LEU A 250 10.66 13.08 -20.05
CA LEU A 250 9.41 13.14 -20.83
C LEU A 250 9.63 13.01 -22.34
N ALA A 251 10.84 13.31 -22.84
CA ALA A 251 11.14 13.40 -24.26
C ALA A 251 11.51 12.03 -24.87
N MET A 252 12.20 11.19 -24.09
CA MET A 252 12.82 9.95 -24.55
C MET A 252 11.86 8.75 -24.62
N GLY A 253 12.15 7.78 -25.50
CA GLY A 253 11.43 6.50 -25.60
C GLY A 253 12.20 5.31 -24.99
N HIS A 254 11.53 4.15 -24.88
CA HIS A 254 12.13 2.90 -24.38
C HIS A 254 13.30 2.43 -25.27
N SER A 255 14.37 1.91 -24.66
CA SER A 255 15.50 1.29 -25.39
C SER A 255 15.85 -0.06 -24.77
N ASN A 256 16.25 -1.02 -25.61
CA ASN A 256 16.72 -2.33 -25.12
C ASN A 256 18.24 -2.36 -24.90
N ILE A 257 18.94 -1.32 -25.32
CA ILE A 257 20.38 -1.16 -25.21
C ILE A 257 20.67 -0.20 -24.07
N GLY A 258 21.56 -0.65 -23.17
CA GLY A 258 22.07 0.10 -22.04
C GLY A 258 22.33 1.55 -22.44
N LEU A 259 21.52 2.42 -21.86
CA LEU A 259 21.37 3.80 -22.27
C LEU A 259 22.69 4.55 -22.07
N ALA A 260 23.16 5.19 -23.13
CA ALA A 260 24.21 6.21 -23.05
C ALA A 260 23.60 7.54 -22.56
N TRP A 261 22.93 7.53 -21.41
CA TRP A 261 22.42 8.76 -20.80
C TRP A 261 23.57 9.47 -20.09
N PRO A 262 23.80 10.77 -20.36
CA PRO A 262 24.88 11.52 -19.70
C PRO A 262 24.85 11.42 -18.16
N ILE A 263 23.65 11.34 -17.56
CA ILE A 263 23.49 11.20 -16.11
C ILE A 263 24.09 9.91 -15.55
N ASN A 264 24.13 8.81 -16.33
CA ASN A 264 24.73 7.55 -15.90
C ASN A 264 26.23 7.74 -15.63
N TYR A 265 26.92 8.46 -16.50
CA TYR A 265 28.35 8.75 -16.34
C TYR A 265 28.61 9.72 -15.20
N HIS A 266 27.79 10.78 -15.05
CA HIS A 266 27.93 11.71 -13.95
C HIS A 266 27.72 11.04 -12.58
N PHE A 267 26.74 10.15 -12.48
CA PHE A 267 26.50 9.37 -11.27
C PHE A 267 27.64 8.38 -10.99
N ALA A 268 28.12 7.65 -12.00
CA ALA A 268 29.26 6.76 -11.85
C ALA A 268 30.53 7.54 -11.45
N ASP A 269 30.78 8.71 -12.02
CA ASP A 269 31.92 9.56 -11.69
C ASP A 269 31.83 10.04 -10.23
N MET A 270 30.65 10.47 -9.79
CA MET A 270 30.39 10.88 -8.41
C MET A 270 30.72 9.75 -7.42
N VAL A 271 30.32 8.51 -7.70
CA VAL A 271 30.47 7.40 -6.75
C VAL A 271 31.81 6.68 -6.87
N LEU A 272 32.18 6.25 -8.08
CA LEU A 272 33.35 5.40 -8.32
C LEU A 272 34.64 6.22 -8.41
N LYS A 273 34.60 7.40 -9.04
CA LYS A 273 35.77 8.30 -9.15
C LYS A 273 35.84 9.33 -8.04
N GLN A 274 34.76 9.54 -7.28
CA GLN A 274 34.63 10.62 -6.30
C GLN A 274 34.81 12.00 -6.97
N GLN A 275 34.26 12.13 -8.18
CA GLN A 275 34.37 13.32 -9.01
C GLN A 275 32.99 13.90 -9.30
N GLY A 276 32.81 15.17 -8.97
CA GLY A 276 31.53 15.86 -9.14
C GLY A 276 30.52 15.53 -8.04
N VAL A 277 29.36 16.16 -8.15
CA VAL A 277 28.23 16.02 -7.22
C VAL A 277 26.94 16.16 -8.02
N LEU A 278 25.90 15.45 -7.62
CA LEU A 278 24.54 15.60 -8.15
C LEU A 278 23.63 16.20 -7.08
N PRO A 279 22.59 16.96 -7.47
CA PRO A 279 21.56 17.41 -6.53
C PRO A 279 20.90 16.23 -5.80
N LYS A 280 20.71 16.39 -4.50
CA LYS A 280 20.01 15.44 -3.62
C LYS A 280 18.68 16.03 -3.19
N ILE A 281 17.60 15.46 -3.73
CA ILE A 281 16.24 15.92 -3.44
C ILE A 281 15.68 15.08 -2.29
N GLY A 282 15.24 15.75 -1.23
CA GLY A 282 14.64 15.14 -0.06
C GLY A 282 13.20 14.69 -0.27
N PRO A 283 12.53 14.22 0.80
CA PRO A 283 11.13 13.83 0.74
C PRO A 283 10.22 14.95 0.26
N VAL A 284 9.19 14.59 -0.51
CA VAL A 284 8.17 15.53 -0.94
C VAL A 284 7.17 15.76 0.19
N ARG A 285 6.76 17.02 0.37
CA ARG A 285 5.66 17.43 1.25
C ARG A 285 4.55 18.00 0.38
N LEU A 286 3.33 17.45 0.50
CA LEU A 286 2.14 17.97 -0.17
C LEU A 286 1.17 18.49 0.89
N THR A 287 0.89 19.79 0.89
CA THR A 287 -0.06 20.43 1.81
C THR A 287 -1.10 21.20 1.00
N GLY A 288 -2.34 20.72 0.98
CA GLY A 288 -3.36 21.25 0.07
C GLY A 288 -2.94 21.06 -1.38
N ASP A 289 -2.81 22.16 -2.12
CA ASP A 289 -2.30 22.20 -3.49
C ASP A 289 -0.80 22.53 -3.57
N THR A 290 -0.10 22.70 -2.45
CA THR A 290 1.31 23.11 -2.44
C THR A 290 2.24 21.89 -2.35
N PHE A 291 3.11 21.74 -3.35
CA PHE A 291 4.17 20.74 -3.44
C PHE A 291 5.49 21.37 -3.01
N GLU A 292 6.20 20.73 -2.08
CA GLU A 292 7.55 21.14 -1.67
C GLU A 292 8.53 19.97 -1.59
N ALA A 293 9.81 20.21 -1.94
CA ALA A 293 10.90 19.27 -1.68
C ALA A 293 12.24 20.00 -1.49
N ASP A 294 13.06 19.56 -0.53
CA ASP A 294 14.34 20.22 -0.24
C ASP A 294 15.48 19.69 -1.13
N VAL A 295 16.31 20.58 -1.65
CA VAL A 295 17.62 20.24 -2.23
C VAL A 295 18.64 20.21 -1.10
N THR A 296 18.78 19.06 -0.47
CA THR A 296 19.49 18.86 0.80
C THR A 296 20.99 19.18 0.76
N ASN A 297 21.61 19.13 -0.43
CA ASN A 297 23.03 19.41 -0.62
C ASN A 297 23.30 20.69 -1.41
N LEU A 298 22.36 21.64 -1.46
CA LEU A 298 22.47 22.85 -2.29
C LEU A 298 23.80 23.60 -2.13
N ALA A 299 24.32 23.71 -0.90
CA ALA A 299 25.58 24.42 -0.61
C ALA A 299 26.83 23.76 -1.24
N GLN A 300 26.74 22.48 -1.61
CA GLN A 300 27.83 21.74 -2.26
C GLN A 300 27.76 21.83 -3.78
N LEU A 301 26.65 22.34 -4.34
CA LEU A 301 26.40 22.37 -5.77
C LEU A 301 27.00 23.62 -6.41
N ASP A 302 27.60 23.43 -7.59
CA ASP A 302 27.95 24.50 -8.51
C ASP A 302 26.68 25.18 -9.02
N GLN A 303 26.47 26.44 -8.60
CA GLN A 303 25.27 27.20 -8.90
C GLN A 303 25.10 27.47 -10.41
N ALA A 304 26.19 27.49 -11.19
CA ALA A 304 26.13 27.73 -12.63
C ALA A 304 25.51 26.54 -13.40
N ARG A 305 25.45 25.36 -12.78
CA ARG A 305 24.89 24.14 -13.37
C ARG A 305 23.41 23.94 -13.06
N LEU A 306 22.87 24.73 -12.14
CA LEU A 306 21.47 24.66 -11.73
C LEU A 306 20.61 25.40 -12.74
N GLY A 307 19.69 24.67 -13.36
CA GLY A 307 18.76 25.16 -14.35
C GLY A 307 17.37 25.41 -13.80
N LYS A 308 16.39 25.35 -14.71
CA LYS A 308 14.96 25.52 -14.41
C LYS A 308 14.44 24.43 -13.48
N VAL A 309 13.30 24.72 -12.86
CA VAL A 309 12.50 23.77 -12.09
C VAL A 309 11.13 23.67 -12.74
N GLU A 310 10.64 22.45 -12.92
CA GLU A 310 9.39 22.19 -13.62
C GLU A 310 8.53 21.19 -12.86
N LEU A 311 7.25 21.52 -12.65
CA LEU A 311 6.23 20.58 -12.24
C LEU A 311 5.72 19.85 -13.49
N HIS A 312 5.88 18.53 -13.50
CA HIS A 312 5.27 17.66 -14.49
C HIS A 312 4.05 16.99 -13.87
N TYR A 313 2.90 17.06 -14.54
CA TYR A 313 1.65 16.52 -14.00
C TYR A 313 0.73 16.00 -15.11
N THR A 314 -0.23 15.17 -14.71
CA THR A 314 -1.34 14.77 -15.56
C THR A 314 -2.64 14.72 -14.76
N THR A 315 -3.74 15.14 -15.38
CA THR A 315 -5.10 15.00 -14.86
C THR A 315 -5.83 13.80 -15.47
N ALA A 316 -5.21 13.14 -16.46
CA ALA A 316 -5.76 11.96 -17.08
C ALA A 316 -5.71 10.78 -16.10
N ALA A 317 -6.76 9.96 -16.14
CA ALA A 317 -6.68 8.63 -15.56
C ALA A 317 -5.70 7.79 -16.39
N PRO A 318 -4.93 6.88 -15.76
CA PRO A 318 -4.03 6.00 -16.50
C PRO A 318 -4.81 5.14 -17.51
N ALA A 319 -4.31 5.05 -18.74
CA ALA A 319 -4.85 4.18 -19.78
C ALA A 319 -4.47 2.72 -19.49
N ALA A 320 -5.39 1.79 -19.71
CA ALA A 320 -5.25 0.40 -19.26
C ALA A 320 -4.90 -0.59 -20.38
N ARG A 321 -3.75 -1.26 -20.26
CA ARG A 321 -3.76 -2.66 -19.78
C ARG A 321 -3.73 -2.60 -18.25
N GLU A 322 -4.79 -3.08 -17.59
CA GLU A 322 -4.92 -3.12 -16.12
C GLU A 322 -4.81 -1.78 -15.34
N GLY A 323 -4.92 -0.63 -16.01
CA GLY A 323 -5.08 0.69 -15.38
C GLY A 323 -3.80 1.34 -14.84
N ARG A 324 -2.62 1.06 -15.42
CA ARG A 324 -1.32 1.37 -14.79
C ARG A 324 -0.39 2.31 -15.55
N PHE A 325 -0.74 2.79 -16.74
CA PHE A 325 0.21 3.51 -17.61
C PHE A 325 -0.35 4.87 -18.08
N TYR A 326 0.54 5.84 -18.30
CA TYR A 326 0.22 7.16 -18.83
C TYR A 326 0.82 7.34 -20.22
N GLU A 327 0.04 7.89 -21.14
CA GLU A 327 0.54 8.28 -22.47
C GLU A 327 1.35 9.57 -22.38
N LYS A 328 2.36 9.72 -23.23
CA LYS A 328 3.24 10.91 -23.21
C LYS A 328 2.46 12.20 -23.40
N GLU A 329 1.45 12.18 -24.27
CA GLU A 329 0.61 13.33 -24.63
C GLU A 329 -0.32 13.78 -23.49
N GLN A 330 -0.47 12.97 -22.44
CA GLN A 330 -1.29 13.30 -21.27
C GLN A 330 -0.54 14.15 -20.24
N TRP A 331 0.79 14.26 -20.37
CA TRP A 331 1.63 15.00 -19.43
C TRP A 331 1.72 16.47 -19.82
N GLN A 332 1.53 17.33 -18.81
CA GLN A 332 1.65 18.76 -18.88
C GLN A 332 2.83 19.22 -18.01
N CYS A 333 3.34 20.41 -18.32
CA CYS A 333 4.48 21.00 -17.63
C CYS A 333 4.15 22.43 -17.22
N LEU A 334 4.42 22.77 -15.96
CA LEU A 334 4.31 24.13 -15.42
C LEU A 334 5.66 24.55 -14.82
N PRO A 335 6.02 25.84 -14.87
CA PRO A 335 7.18 26.33 -14.14
C PRO A 335 6.97 26.13 -12.64
N ALA A 336 8.05 25.77 -11.96
CA ALA A 336 8.11 25.66 -10.51
C ALA A 336 9.25 26.55 -10.00
N GLU A 337 9.22 26.88 -8.71
CA GLU A 337 10.18 27.78 -8.09
C GLU A 337 11.22 27.01 -7.27
N ARG A 338 12.39 27.62 -7.10
CA ARG A 338 13.37 27.20 -6.10
C ARG A 338 13.70 28.39 -5.22
N VAL A 339 13.22 28.38 -3.99
CA VAL A 339 13.43 29.45 -3.00
C VAL A 339 14.21 28.86 -1.83
N ASP A 340 15.40 29.40 -1.56
CA ASP A 340 16.28 28.97 -0.46
C ASP A 340 16.55 27.45 -0.40
N GLY A 341 16.64 26.81 -1.58
CA GLY A 341 16.86 25.37 -1.70
C GLY A 341 15.61 24.50 -1.57
N VAL A 342 14.43 25.11 -1.42
CA VAL A 342 13.14 24.41 -1.48
C VAL A 342 12.58 24.52 -2.89
N LEU A 343 12.35 23.39 -3.54
CA LEU A 343 11.56 23.30 -4.78
C LEU A 343 10.09 23.47 -4.41
N ARG A 344 9.37 24.40 -5.06
CA ARG A 344 7.97 24.73 -4.78
C ARG A 344 7.14 24.76 -6.04
N ALA A 345 5.96 24.14 -6.00
CA ALA A 345 4.98 24.21 -7.09
C ALA A 345 3.55 24.16 -6.55
N THR A 346 2.62 24.81 -7.26
CA THR A 346 1.18 24.63 -7.04
C THR A 346 0.69 23.49 -7.94
N VAL A 347 0.17 22.43 -7.34
CA VAL A 347 -0.38 21.25 -8.00
C VAL A 347 -1.79 21.57 -8.52
N PRO A 348 -2.04 21.51 -9.84
CA PRO A 348 -3.36 21.79 -10.38
C PRO A 348 -4.43 20.83 -9.84
N ALA A 349 -5.64 21.35 -9.64
CA ALA A 349 -6.78 20.54 -9.21
C ALA A 349 -7.06 19.37 -10.17
N GLY A 350 -7.43 18.21 -9.61
CA GLY A 350 -7.69 16.99 -10.38
C GLY A 350 -6.42 16.31 -10.93
N THR A 351 -5.23 16.75 -10.52
CA THR A 351 -3.98 16.03 -10.80
C THR A 351 -4.07 14.59 -10.27
N ARG A 352 -3.78 13.63 -11.14
CA ARG A 352 -3.78 12.19 -10.84
C ARG A 352 -2.37 11.64 -10.66
N ALA A 353 -1.37 12.30 -11.25
CA ALA A 353 0.04 12.03 -10.98
C ALA A 353 0.89 13.29 -11.23
N CYS A 354 1.95 13.45 -10.44
CA CYS A 354 2.92 14.53 -10.62
C CYS A 354 4.31 14.22 -10.06
N PHE A 355 5.31 14.99 -10.50
CA PHE A 355 6.66 15.06 -9.94
C PHE A 355 7.28 16.40 -10.33
N VAL A 356 8.35 16.80 -9.63
CA VAL A 356 9.12 18.01 -9.96
C VAL A 356 10.50 17.61 -10.44
N ASN A 357 10.94 18.21 -11.54
CA ASN A 357 12.30 18.13 -12.06
C ASN A 357 13.08 19.39 -11.72
N LEU A 358 14.25 19.23 -11.10
CA LEU A 358 15.33 20.21 -11.07
C LEU A 358 16.33 19.86 -12.17
N PHE A 359 16.56 20.77 -13.12
CA PHE A 359 17.53 20.52 -14.18
C PHE A 359 18.95 20.82 -13.72
N TRP A 360 19.86 19.85 -13.85
CA TRP A 360 21.29 19.96 -13.56
C TRP A 360 22.09 19.71 -14.84
N ASN A 361 22.80 20.72 -15.34
CA ASN A 361 23.42 20.69 -16.67
C ASN A 361 22.44 20.29 -17.79
N GLY A 362 21.19 20.73 -17.67
CA GLY A 362 20.12 20.37 -18.62
C GLY A 362 19.59 18.94 -18.48
N LEU A 363 20.04 18.17 -17.49
CA LEU A 363 19.53 16.81 -17.21
C LEU A 363 18.54 16.84 -16.04
N PRO A 364 17.42 16.10 -16.09
CA PRO A 364 16.43 16.11 -15.03
C PRO A 364 16.93 15.33 -13.80
N ILE A 365 16.88 15.97 -12.63
CA ILE A 365 16.95 15.34 -11.32
C ILE A 365 15.58 15.47 -10.68
N SER A 366 14.93 14.35 -10.42
CA SER A 366 13.50 14.29 -10.10
C SER A 366 13.26 14.11 -8.61
N THR A 367 12.15 14.65 -8.14
CA THR A 367 11.53 14.19 -6.90
C THR A 367 11.01 12.76 -7.07
N ARG A 368 10.47 12.19 -5.98
CA ARG A 368 9.55 11.04 -6.10
C ARG A 368 8.39 11.38 -7.02
N PHE A 369 7.93 10.37 -7.75
CA PHE A 369 6.65 10.36 -8.45
C PHE A 369 5.53 10.24 -7.42
N LEU A 370 4.53 11.12 -7.49
CA LEU A 370 3.39 11.11 -6.59
C LEU A 370 2.10 10.90 -7.35
N MET A 371 1.18 10.20 -6.71
CA MET A 371 -0.24 10.20 -7.08
C MET A 371 -0.98 10.93 -5.96
N PRO A 372 -1.12 12.27 -6.05
CA PRO A 372 -1.73 13.04 -4.97
C PRO A 372 -3.17 12.57 -4.72
N PRO A 373 -3.68 12.72 -3.48
CA PRO A 373 -5.09 12.52 -3.21
C PRO A 373 -5.91 13.36 -4.18
N VAL A 374 -6.88 12.72 -4.85
CA VAL A 374 -7.72 13.38 -5.85
C VAL A 374 -8.50 14.55 -5.24
N HIS A 375 -8.71 14.50 -3.91
CA HIS A 375 -9.51 15.45 -3.14
C HIS A 375 -8.71 16.05 -1.99
N THR A 376 -8.79 17.37 -1.82
CA THR A 376 -7.99 18.16 -0.86
C THR A 376 -8.85 18.98 0.12
N HIS A 377 -10.10 18.56 0.37
CA HIS A 377 -10.99 19.24 1.32
C HIS A 377 -10.35 19.35 2.71
N ASP A 378 -10.48 20.50 3.39
CA ASP A 378 -9.96 20.66 4.75
C ASP A 378 -10.75 19.76 5.73
N PRO A 379 -10.13 18.76 6.35
CA PRO A 379 -10.82 17.84 7.25
C PRO A 379 -11.36 18.52 8.52
N ASN A 380 -10.90 19.73 8.85
CA ASN A 380 -11.30 20.45 10.06
C ASN A 380 -12.46 21.42 9.85
N VAL A 381 -12.85 21.69 8.59
CA VAL A 381 -13.99 22.54 8.24
C VAL A 381 -15.24 21.67 8.12
N ALA A 382 -16.32 22.09 8.77
CA ALA A 382 -17.62 21.43 8.66
C ALA A 382 -18.35 21.89 7.39
N GLU A 383 -18.67 20.93 6.53
CA GLU A 383 -19.50 21.13 5.34
C GLU A 383 -20.60 20.08 5.33
N GLU A 384 -21.83 20.48 5.03
CA GLU A 384 -22.97 19.55 4.99
C GLU A 384 -22.76 18.41 3.98
N PHE A 385 -22.09 18.68 2.87
CA PHE A 385 -21.89 17.72 1.80
C PHE A 385 -20.58 17.95 1.05
N ARG A 386 -19.81 16.88 0.86
CA ARG A 386 -18.64 16.85 -0.03
C ARG A 386 -18.82 15.75 -1.08
N PRO A 387 -18.87 16.10 -2.38
CA PRO A 387 -19.24 15.14 -3.44
C PRO A 387 -18.17 14.10 -3.73
N ARG A 388 -16.88 14.46 -3.64
CA ARG A 388 -15.73 13.66 -4.08
C ARG A 388 -15.99 12.90 -5.39
N ASP A 389 -15.80 11.58 -5.42
CA ASP A 389 -16.00 10.76 -6.62
C ASP A 389 -17.47 10.36 -6.84
N GLY A 390 -18.39 10.76 -5.95
CA GLY A 390 -19.81 10.41 -6.01
C GLY A 390 -20.08 8.91 -5.78
N LEU A 391 -21.20 8.41 -6.32
CA LEU A 391 -21.64 7.01 -6.17
C LEU A 391 -21.85 6.34 -7.55
N PRO A 392 -20.78 6.17 -8.35
CA PRO A 392 -20.90 5.75 -9.75
C PRO A 392 -21.59 4.40 -9.94
N ASN A 393 -21.37 3.43 -9.06
CA ASN A 393 -21.88 2.07 -9.23
C ASN A 393 -23.35 1.98 -8.82
N VAL A 394 -23.72 2.68 -7.75
CA VAL A 394 -25.11 2.79 -7.28
C VAL A 394 -25.97 3.48 -8.33
N PHE A 395 -25.54 4.65 -8.83
CA PHE A 395 -26.31 5.36 -9.87
C PHE A 395 -26.42 4.56 -11.16
N ALA A 396 -25.36 3.86 -11.58
CA ALA A 396 -25.43 2.96 -12.74
C ALA A 396 -26.47 1.83 -12.55
N LYS A 397 -26.58 1.26 -11.34
CA LYS A 397 -27.61 0.25 -11.02
C LYS A 397 -29.02 0.84 -10.98
N ILE A 398 -29.17 2.03 -10.38
CA ILE A 398 -30.45 2.76 -10.34
C ILE A 398 -30.96 3.03 -11.76
N GLU A 399 -30.09 3.55 -12.63
CA GLU A 399 -30.42 3.84 -14.04
C GLU A 399 -30.82 2.59 -14.82
N ALA A 400 -30.15 1.46 -14.54
CA ALA A 400 -30.47 0.16 -15.13
C ALA A 400 -31.73 -0.50 -14.56
N GLY A 401 -32.36 0.06 -13.53
CA GLY A 401 -33.49 -0.57 -12.82
C GLY A 401 -33.11 -1.86 -12.09
N ALA A 402 -31.83 -2.01 -11.73
CA ALA A 402 -31.32 -3.20 -11.04
C ALA A 402 -31.61 -3.16 -9.53
N THR A 403 -31.32 -4.25 -8.84
CA THR A 403 -31.31 -4.28 -7.37
C THR A 403 -30.10 -3.52 -6.83
N VAL A 404 -30.37 -2.59 -5.91
CA VAL A 404 -29.40 -1.83 -5.12
C VAL A 404 -29.52 -2.25 -3.67
N ARG A 405 -28.47 -2.85 -3.11
CA ARG A 405 -28.40 -3.26 -1.71
C ARG A 405 -27.69 -2.19 -0.87
N VAL A 406 -28.42 -1.56 0.04
CA VAL A 406 -27.94 -0.44 0.87
C VAL A 406 -27.70 -0.93 2.29
N ALA A 407 -26.43 -0.95 2.71
CA ALA A 407 -26.03 -1.29 4.07
C ALA A 407 -25.89 -0.04 4.94
N TYR A 408 -26.42 -0.15 6.16
CA TYR A 408 -26.27 0.87 7.20
C TYR A 408 -25.39 0.33 8.32
N LEU A 409 -24.12 0.72 8.31
CA LEU A 409 -23.11 0.29 9.27
C LEU A 409 -22.89 1.40 10.29
N GLY A 410 -23.49 1.28 11.48
CA GLY A 410 -23.35 2.30 12.51
C GLY A 410 -23.87 1.93 13.90
N GLY A 411 -24.02 2.95 14.73
CA GLY A 411 -24.35 2.83 16.15
C GLY A 411 -25.85 2.87 16.46
N SER A 412 -26.20 3.30 17.67
CA SER A 412 -27.58 3.31 18.18
C SER A 412 -28.49 4.28 17.42
N ILE A 413 -27.96 5.42 16.98
CA ILE A 413 -28.71 6.41 16.17
C ILE A 413 -29.14 5.79 14.84
N THR A 414 -28.33 4.91 14.27
CA THR A 414 -28.63 4.18 13.02
C THR A 414 -29.50 2.94 13.27
N ALA A 415 -29.38 2.30 14.44
CA ALA A 415 -30.21 1.16 14.82
C ALA A 415 -31.68 1.57 15.10
N ALA A 416 -31.92 2.82 15.50
CA ALA A 416 -33.25 3.35 15.72
C ALA A 416 -34.15 3.24 14.47
N ASN A 417 -35.46 3.12 14.69
CA ASN A 417 -36.47 3.23 13.63
C ASN A 417 -36.63 4.69 13.18
N GLY A 418 -35.56 5.23 12.60
CA GLY A 418 -35.37 6.65 12.34
C GLY A 418 -34.80 6.91 10.96
N TRP A 419 -33.69 7.66 10.89
CA TRP A 419 -33.13 8.16 9.64
C TRP A 419 -32.83 7.06 8.61
N ARG A 420 -32.36 5.89 9.06
CA ARG A 420 -32.16 4.71 8.20
C ARG A 420 -33.45 4.28 7.51
N VAL A 421 -34.50 4.02 8.29
CA VAL A 421 -35.79 3.55 7.76
C VAL A 421 -36.44 4.61 6.86
N LYS A 422 -36.40 5.87 7.30
CA LYS A 422 -36.92 7.02 6.55
C LYS A 422 -36.16 7.25 5.23
N THR A 423 -34.84 7.05 5.19
CA THR A 423 -34.06 7.15 3.95
C THR A 423 -34.28 5.96 3.03
N MET A 424 -34.46 4.74 3.55
CA MET A 424 -34.86 3.58 2.75
C MET A 424 -36.23 3.76 2.08
N GLU A 425 -37.21 4.30 2.79
CA GLU A 425 -38.51 4.65 2.22
C GLU A 425 -38.37 5.73 1.13
N TRP A 426 -37.54 6.75 1.39
CA TRP A 426 -37.23 7.77 0.39
C TRP A 426 -36.58 7.17 -0.86
N PHE A 427 -35.59 6.28 -0.72
CA PHE A 427 -34.95 5.61 -1.86
C PHE A 427 -35.95 4.85 -2.72
N ARG A 428 -36.84 4.06 -2.09
CA ARG A 428 -37.88 3.30 -2.80
C ARG A 428 -38.87 4.20 -3.53
N THR A 429 -39.18 5.35 -2.94
CA THR A 429 -40.07 6.35 -3.56
C THR A 429 -39.39 7.10 -4.70
N GLN A 430 -38.12 7.49 -4.52
CA GLN A 430 -37.35 8.28 -5.46
C GLN A 430 -36.92 7.48 -6.69
N PHE A 431 -36.64 6.19 -6.53
CA PHE A 431 -36.12 5.31 -7.58
C PHE A 431 -37.03 4.10 -7.84
N PRO A 432 -38.28 4.31 -8.27
CA PRO A 432 -39.29 3.25 -8.36
C PRO A 432 -39.00 2.20 -9.46
N LYS A 433 -38.02 2.46 -10.34
CA LYS A 433 -37.56 1.50 -11.34
C LYS A 433 -36.56 0.50 -10.79
N ALA A 434 -35.82 0.85 -9.75
CA ALA A 434 -34.83 0.00 -9.11
C ALA A 434 -35.46 -0.71 -7.91
N THR A 435 -34.98 -1.92 -7.60
CA THR A 435 -35.33 -2.56 -6.32
C THR A 435 -34.32 -2.12 -5.28
N VAL A 436 -34.77 -1.57 -4.15
CA VAL A 436 -33.88 -1.09 -3.08
C VAL A 436 -34.05 -1.96 -1.83
N ASP A 437 -33.05 -2.79 -1.58
CA ASP A 437 -32.99 -3.73 -0.47
C ASP A 437 -32.10 -3.17 0.63
N GLU A 438 -32.52 -3.28 1.89
CA GLU A 438 -31.68 -2.85 3.01
C GLU A 438 -30.87 -4.01 3.59
N ILE A 439 -29.66 -3.68 4.00
CA ILE A 439 -28.82 -4.49 4.87
C ILE A 439 -28.74 -3.73 6.22
N ASP A 440 -29.56 -4.15 7.17
CA ASP A 440 -29.48 -3.65 8.55
C ASP A 440 -28.25 -4.24 9.23
N ALA A 441 -27.25 -3.40 9.45
CA ALA A 441 -26.00 -3.74 10.10
C ALA A 441 -25.68 -2.75 11.22
N ALA A 442 -26.69 -2.13 11.83
CA ALA A 442 -26.49 -1.21 12.94
C ALA A 442 -26.46 -1.95 14.28
N ILE A 443 -25.51 -1.61 15.15
CA ILE A 443 -25.41 -2.20 16.50
C ILE A 443 -25.16 -1.08 17.51
N SER A 444 -26.09 -0.93 18.45
CA SER A 444 -26.06 0.09 19.49
C SER A 444 -24.77 0.05 20.33
N GLY A 445 -24.19 1.25 20.56
CA GLY A 445 -23.01 1.41 21.41
C GLY A 445 -21.71 0.90 20.79
N THR A 446 -21.63 0.84 19.45
CA THR A 446 -20.43 0.34 18.74
C THR A 446 -19.85 1.42 17.83
N GLY A 447 -18.52 1.51 17.81
CA GLY A 447 -17.76 2.44 16.99
C GLY A 447 -17.25 1.82 15.69
N SER A 448 -16.33 2.55 15.06
CA SER A 448 -15.65 2.12 13.83
C SER A 448 -14.85 0.82 14.01
N ASP A 449 -14.22 0.61 15.16
CA ASP A 449 -13.38 -0.56 15.48
C ASP A 449 -14.18 -1.88 15.46
N PHE A 450 -15.32 -1.93 16.16
CA PHE A 450 -16.21 -3.09 16.12
C PHE A 450 -16.84 -3.28 14.74
N SER A 451 -17.17 -2.17 14.06
CA SER A 451 -17.69 -2.19 12.70
C SER A 451 -16.70 -2.80 11.71
N ALA A 452 -15.41 -2.52 11.85
CA ALA A 452 -14.34 -3.14 11.07
C ALA A 452 -14.27 -4.66 11.29
N CYS A 453 -14.33 -5.12 12.55
CA CYS A 453 -14.23 -6.54 12.88
C CYS A 453 -15.41 -7.37 12.33
N ARG A 454 -16.63 -6.82 12.33
CA ARG A 454 -17.85 -7.53 11.89
C ARG A 454 -18.23 -7.28 10.43
N LEU A 455 -17.44 -6.47 9.72
CA LEU A 455 -17.75 -6.01 8.37
C LEU A 455 -18.03 -7.17 7.41
N GLU A 456 -17.19 -8.20 7.45
CA GLU A 456 -17.33 -9.37 6.59
C GLU A 456 -18.68 -10.07 6.79
N THR A 457 -19.02 -10.40 8.04
CA THR A 457 -20.22 -11.18 8.35
C THR A 457 -21.51 -10.38 8.20
N ASP A 458 -21.48 -9.09 8.53
CA ASP A 458 -22.71 -8.30 8.67
C ASP A 458 -23.08 -7.57 7.39
N VAL A 459 -22.08 -7.29 6.56
CA VAL A 459 -22.20 -6.42 5.39
C VAL A 459 -21.69 -7.12 4.13
N LEU A 460 -20.41 -7.48 4.03
CA LEU A 460 -19.80 -7.94 2.76
C LEU A 460 -20.35 -9.30 2.29
N ALA A 461 -20.67 -10.20 3.22
CA ALA A 461 -21.33 -11.47 2.94
C ALA A 461 -22.71 -11.32 2.28
N LYS A 462 -23.33 -10.13 2.38
CA LYS A 462 -24.64 -9.80 1.81
C LYS A 462 -24.57 -9.04 0.47
N ASP A 463 -23.37 -8.94 -0.13
CA ASP A 463 -23.14 -8.35 -1.44
C ASP A 463 -23.69 -6.91 -1.59
N PRO A 464 -23.19 -5.95 -0.76
CA PRO A 464 -23.69 -4.58 -0.71
C PRO A 464 -23.29 -3.78 -1.96
N ASP A 465 -24.16 -2.88 -2.39
CA ASP A 465 -23.86 -1.90 -3.44
C ASP A 465 -23.48 -0.54 -2.87
N LEU A 466 -24.08 -0.19 -1.73
CA LEU A 466 -23.79 1.02 -0.98
C LEU A 466 -23.58 0.66 0.49
N ILE A 467 -22.56 1.22 1.11
CA ILE A 467 -22.39 1.19 2.56
C ILE A 467 -22.39 2.63 3.08
N PHE A 468 -23.40 2.95 3.91
CA PHE A 468 -23.36 4.12 4.79
C PHE A 468 -22.58 3.77 6.05
N LEU A 469 -21.47 4.46 6.30
CA LEU A 469 -20.70 4.35 7.54
C LEU A 469 -21.03 5.53 8.47
N GLU A 470 -21.58 5.20 9.64
CA GLU A 470 -21.99 6.16 10.66
C GLU A 470 -21.35 5.80 12.01
N CYS A 471 -20.32 6.55 12.42
CA CYS A 471 -19.65 6.28 13.69
C CYS A 471 -19.14 7.53 14.42
N ARG A 472 -19.46 8.76 13.97
CA ARG A 472 -18.88 9.99 14.55
C ARG A 472 -19.12 10.10 16.06
N VAL A 473 -20.36 9.87 16.48
CA VAL A 473 -20.77 9.99 17.89
C VAL A 473 -20.24 8.83 18.74
N ASN A 474 -20.19 7.61 18.19
CA ASN A 474 -19.66 6.44 18.92
C ASN A 474 -18.13 6.39 18.97
N GLY A 475 -17.45 7.01 18.01
CA GLY A 475 -16.00 7.11 17.99
C GLY A 475 -15.29 5.81 17.61
N HIS A 476 -14.24 5.55 18.39
CA HIS A 476 -13.32 4.44 18.23
C HIS A 476 -12.76 4.04 19.60
N ALA A 477 -12.44 2.76 19.78
CA ALA A 477 -11.79 2.24 20.99
C ALA A 477 -10.25 2.44 20.98
N GLY A 478 -9.76 3.62 20.59
CA GLY A 478 -8.32 3.91 20.48
C GLY A 478 -7.69 3.68 19.10
N PHE A 479 -8.48 3.28 18.10
CA PHE A 479 -8.00 2.94 16.75
C PHE A 479 -8.64 3.80 15.65
N PRO A 480 -8.53 5.14 15.69
CA PRO A 480 -9.36 6.03 14.88
C PRO A 480 -9.15 5.86 13.38
N VAL A 481 -7.90 5.96 12.91
CA VAL A 481 -7.57 5.87 11.48
C VAL A 481 -7.56 4.40 11.05
N GLN A 482 -7.03 3.52 11.89
CA GLN A 482 -6.85 2.10 11.58
C GLN A 482 -8.18 1.42 11.24
N SER A 483 -9.22 1.67 12.05
CA SER A 483 -10.53 1.03 11.86
C SER A 483 -11.30 1.60 10.67
N VAL A 484 -11.33 2.92 10.50
CA VAL A 484 -12.06 3.58 9.41
C VAL A 484 -11.43 3.25 8.07
N GLU A 485 -10.09 3.37 7.97
CA GLU A 485 -9.37 2.93 6.77
C GLU A 485 -9.52 1.43 6.53
N GLY A 486 -9.50 0.63 7.60
CA GLY A 486 -9.70 -0.81 7.54
C GLY A 486 -11.04 -1.18 6.90
N ILE A 487 -12.12 -0.49 7.26
CA ILE A 487 -13.45 -0.70 6.66
C ILE A 487 -13.42 -0.43 5.15
N VAL A 488 -12.83 0.68 4.74
CA VAL A 488 -12.75 1.08 3.31
C VAL A 488 -11.94 0.05 2.53
N ARG A 489 -10.72 -0.24 2.99
CA ARG A 489 -9.80 -1.14 2.28
C ARG A 489 -10.35 -2.56 2.21
N HIS A 490 -10.86 -3.09 3.32
CA HIS A 490 -11.45 -4.44 3.36
C HIS A 490 -12.66 -4.54 2.41
N THR A 491 -13.53 -3.50 2.40
CA THR A 491 -14.66 -3.44 1.45
C THR A 491 -14.18 -3.53 0.00
N TRP A 492 -13.20 -2.73 -0.42
CA TRP A 492 -12.78 -2.72 -1.82
C TRP A 492 -11.86 -3.88 -2.22
N GLN A 493 -11.17 -4.50 -1.27
CA GLN A 493 -10.49 -5.78 -1.48
C GLN A 493 -11.50 -6.90 -1.80
N ALA A 494 -12.60 -6.97 -1.05
CA ALA A 494 -13.61 -8.02 -1.21
C ALA A 494 -14.65 -7.71 -2.30
N ARG A 495 -15.01 -6.43 -2.48
CA ARG A 495 -16.10 -5.93 -3.32
C ARG A 495 -15.69 -4.60 -3.99
N PRO A 496 -14.87 -4.64 -5.05
CA PRO A 496 -14.33 -3.44 -5.70
C PRO A 496 -15.37 -2.54 -6.41
N ASN A 497 -16.64 -2.95 -6.49
CA ASN A 497 -17.73 -2.14 -7.07
C ASN A 497 -18.71 -1.61 -6.02
N THR A 498 -18.47 -1.83 -4.72
CA THR A 498 -19.32 -1.29 -3.65
C THR A 498 -18.96 0.16 -3.40
N ASP A 499 -19.94 1.05 -3.51
CA ASP A 499 -19.76 2.45 -3.16
C ASP A 499 -19.86 2.65 -1.64
N LEU A 500 -19.12 3.62 -1.12
CA LEU A 500 -19.12 4.01 0.29
C LEU A 500 -19.62 5.45 0.41
N CYS A 501 -20.33 5.76 1.48
CA CYS A 501 -20.67 7.12 1.86
C CYS A 501 -20.55 7.25 3.38
N PHE A 502 -19.76 8.22 3.84
CA PHE A 502 -19.65 8.52 5.27
C PHE A 502 -20.73 9.52 5.66
N VAL A 503 -21.44 9.21 6.74
CA VAL A 503 -22.50 10.08 7.26
C VAL A 503 -22.21 10.42 8.71
N TYR A 504 -22.49 11.67 9.09
CA TYR A 504 -22.16 12.17 10.41
C TYR A 504 -23.39 12.60 11.20
N THR A 505 -23.63 11.89 12.30
CA THR A 505 -24.62 12.22 13.35
C THR A 505 -24.03 13.20 14.36
N ILE A 506 -24.86 13.83 15.19
CA ILE A 506 -24.46 14.88 16.15
C ILE A 506 -24.95 14.53 17.56
N CYS A 507 -24.19 14.93 18.59
CA CYS A 507 -24.62 15.01 19.98
C CYS A 507 -24.36 16.41 20.55
N THR A 508 -24.93 16.74 21.72
CA THR A 508 -24.92 18.10 22.30
C THR A 508 -23.53 18.74 22.39
N GLY A 509 -22.51 17.96 22.76
CA GLY A 509 -21.14 18.47 22.87
C GLY A 509 -20.49 18.89 21.55
N MET A 510 -21.12 18.64 20.41
CA MET A 510 -20.58 18.95 19.07
C MET A 510 -21.23 20.18 18.43
N VAL A 511 -22.35 20.67 18.98
CA VAL A 511 -23.14 21.78 18.42
C VAL A 511 -22.28 23.02 18.22
N GLU A 512 -21.58 23.46 19.25
CA GLU A 512 -20.80 24.70 19.22
C GLU A 512 -19.72 24.67 18.13
N ALA A 513 -19.03 23.53 17.99
CA ALA A 513 -18.01 23.37 16.96
C ALA A 513 -18.61 23.51 15.56
N LEU A 514 -19.75 22.85 15.31
CA LEU A 514 -20.44 22.89 14.01
C LEU A 514 -21.00 24.29 13.70
N GLN A 515 -21.55 24.99 14.69
CA GLN A 515 -22.00 26.39 14.53
C GLN A 515 -20.84 27.33 14.18
N ALA A 516 -19.64 27.02 14.68
CA ALA A 516 -18.43 27.75 14.35
C ALA A 516 -17.73 27.26 13.07
N GLY A 517 -18.39 26.40 12.27
CA GLY A 517 -17.85 25.86 11.01
C GLY A 517 -16.72 24.85 11.17
N ARG A 518 -16.56 24.26 12.36
CA ARG A 518 -15.50 23.29 12.67
C ARG A 518 -16.05 21.88 12.79
N THR A 519 -15.34 20.93 12.18
CA THR A 519 -15.65 19.50 12.29
C THR A 519 -15.23 18.95 13.65
N PRO A 520 -16.07 18.18 14.36
CA PRO A 520 -15.69 17.47 15.58
C PRO A 520 -14.51 16.50 15.34
N GLU A 521 -13.69 16.25 16.36
CA GLU A 521 -12.40 15.53 16.24
C GLU A 521 -12.46 14.24 15.40
N PHE A 522 -13.40 13.34 15.71
CA PHE A 522 -13.49 12.07 14.97
C PHE A 522 -14.06 12.25 13.55
N GLY A 523 -14.84 13.30 13.29
CA GLY A 523 -15.22 13.68 11.93
C GLY A 523 -14.00 14.04 11.08
N ALA A 524 -13.01 14.76 11.65
CA ALA A 524 -11.79 15.12 10.94
C ALA A 524 -10.94 13.87 10.60
N VAL A 525 -10.96 12.83 11.44
CA VAL A 525 -10.36 11.53 11.12
C VAL A 525 -11.03 10.92 9.88
N MET A 526 -12.35 10.82 9.89
CA MET A 526 -13.12 10.23 8.79
C MET A 526 -12.95 11.02 7.48
N GLU A 527 -12.90 12.35 7.54
CA GLU A 527 -12.66 13.22 6.38
C GLU A 527 -11.27 13.02 5.76
N ARG A 528 -10.23 12.78 6.56
CA ARG A 528 -8.88 12.44 6.03
C ARG A 528 -8.90 11.13 5.25
N VAL A 529 -9.57 10.11 5.78
CA VAL A 529 -9.77 8.84 5.05
C VAL A 529 -10.58 9.12 3.78
N ALA A 530 -11.69 9.84 3.88
CA ALA A 530 -12.53 10.13 2.72
C ALA A 530 -11.79 10.86 1.59
N ASN A 531 -10.85 11.77 1.90
CA ASN A 531 -10.02 12.44 0.90
C ASN A 531 -9.10 11.50 0.12
N VAL A 532 -8.40 10.59 0.83
CA VAL A 532 -7.49 9.64 0.19
C VAL A 532 -8.23 8.67 -0.71
N TYR A 533 -9.40 8.24 -0.27
CA TYR A 533 -10.18 7.21 -0.97
C TYR A 533 -11.27 7.80 -1.89
N GLY A 534 -11.47 9.12 -1.95
CA GLY A 534 -12.49 9.73 -2.81
C GLY A 534 -13.94 9.47 -2.39
N ILE A 535 -14.17 9.17 -1.11
CA ILE A 535 -15.48 8.78 -0.57
C ILE A 535 -16.36 10.03 -0.32
N PRO A 536 -17.58 10.13 -0.89
CA PRO A 536 -18.48 11.22 -0.58
C PRO A 536 -18.87 11.24 0.90
N THR A 537 -19.06 12.42 1.48
CA THR A 537 -19.45 12.58 2.89
C THR A 537 -20.67 13.50 3.05
N ILE A 538 -21.52 13.20 4.05
CA ILE A 538 -22.70 13.98 4.42
C ILE A 538 -22.66 14.26 5.93
N ASP A 539 -22.60 15.54 6.32
CA ASP A 539 -22.70 15.97 7.71
C ASP A 539 -24.14 16.42 8.05
N MET A 540 -24.93 15.49 8.60
CA MET A 540 -26.31 15.78 9.01
C MET A 540 -26.36 16.72 10.22
N GLY A 541 -25.27 16.83 10.98
CA GLY A 541 -25.16 17.70 12.15
C GLY A 541 -25.10 19.19 11.78
N VAL A 542 -24.60 19.54 10.59
CA VAL A 542 -24.51 20.94 10.15
C VAL A 542 -25.89 21.60 10.10
N GLU A 543 -26.88 20.92 9.54
CA GLU A 543 -28.25 21.46 9.46
C GLU A 543 -28.91 21.56 10.84
N VAL A 544 -28.67 20.60 11.73
CA VAL A 544 -29.17 20.65 13.12
C VAL A 544 -28.58 21.85 13.86
N ALA A 545 -27.25 22.01 13.80
CA ALA A 545 -26.52 23.11 14.43
C ALA A 545 -26.99 24.48 13.89
N ARG A 546 -27.25 24.57 12.57
CA ARG A 546 -27.80 25.76 11.92
C ARG A 546 -29.21 26.08 12.40
N GLN A 547 -30.12 25.10 12.47
CA GLN A 547 -31.49 25.32 12.96
C GLN A 547 -31.51 25.75 14.43
N GLU A 548 -30.59 25.24 15.24
CA GLU A 548 -30.42 25.67 16.62
C GLU A 548 -29.88 27.11 16.74
N ALA A 549 -28.86 27.47 15.96
CA ALA A 549 -28.32 28.83 15.90
C ALA A 549 -29.38 29.85 15.46
N ASP A 550 -30.24 29.47 14.52
CA ASP A 550 -31.38 30.28 14.04
C ASP A 550 -32.55 30.33 15.03
N GLY A 551 -32.48 29.60 16.16
CA GLY A 551 -33.51 29.57 17.19
C GLY A 551 -34.77 28.76 16.85
N ARG A 552 -34.78 27.97 15.76
CA ARG A 552 -35.92 27.13 15.34
C ARG A 552 -35.97 25.78 16.04
N LEU A 553 -34.84 25.34 16.59
CA LEU A 553 -34.66 24.05 17.23
C LEU A 553 -33.92 24.23 18.56
N VAL A 554 -34.18 23.34 19.51
CA VAL A 554 -33.36 23.14 20.70
C VAL A 554 -32.76 21.75 20.60
N HIS A 555 -31.43 21.63 20.74
CA HIS A 555 -30.79 20.32 20.60
C HIS A 555 -31.25 19.33 21.68
N THR A 556 -31.33 19.78 22.93
CA THR A 556 -31.67 18.90 24.06
C THR A 556 -32.77 19.49 24.93
N SER A 557 -33.86 18.74 25.12
CA SER A 557 -34.91 19.05 26.08
C SER A 557 -35.73 17.80 26.39
N ASP A 558 -36.02 17.54 27.66
CA ASP A 558 -36.91 16.46 28.10
C ASP A 558 -38.40 16.85 28.04
N ALA A 559 -38.69 18.12 27.75
CA ALA A 559 -40.03 18.67 27.56
C ALA A 559 -40.18 19.43 26.23
N PRO A 560 -41.41 19.54 25.68
CA PRO A 560 -41.66 20.40 24.53
C PRO A 560 -41.27 21.87 24.80
N VAL A 561 -40.67 22.53 23.81
CA VAL A 561 -40.28 23.95 23.89
C VAL A 561 -41.20 24.77 22.98
N PRO A 562 -41.97 25.75 23.49
CA PRO A 562 -42.90 26.52 22.68
C PRO A 562 -42.22 27.18 21.46
N GLY A 563 -42.77 26.91 20.28
CA GLY A 563 -42.29 27.47 19.01
C GLY A 563 -40.98 26.88 18.48
N LYS A 564 -40.44 25.83 19.10
CA LYS A 564 -39.18 25.19 18.68
C LYS A 564 -39.31 23.68 18.56
N ALA A 565 -38.64 23.11 17.56
CA ALA A 565 -38.44 21.67 17.51
C ALA A 565 -37.50 21.21 18.63
N VAL A 566 -37.75 20.03 19.19
CA VAL A 566 -36.81 19.35 20.10
C VAL A 566 -36.12 18.26 19.32
N PHE A 567 -34.80 18.34 19.22
CA PHE A 567 -34.02 17.34 18.48
C PHE A 567 -33.86 16.04 19.25
N SER A 568 -33.46 16.11 20.52
CA SER A 568 -33.19 14.94 21.37
C SER A 568 -33.64 15.20 22.81
N ALA A 569 -34.09 14.14 23.50
CA ALA A 569 -34.38 14.19 24.93
C ALA A 569 -33.12 14.01 25.80
N ASP A 570 -32.17 13.21 25.34
CA ASP A 570 -30.94 12.86 26.07
C ASP A 570 -29.68 13.53 25.51
N GLY A 571 -29.84 14.37 24.49
CA GLY A 571 -28.76 15.07 23.83
C GLY A 571 -27.95 14.22 22.85
N THR A 572 -28.38 13.00 22.56
CA THR A 572 -27.69 12.08 21.65
C THR A 572 -28.63 11.42 20.66
N HIS A 573 -29.71 10.81 21.13
CA HIS A 573 -30.64 10.06 20.29
C HIS A 573 -31.74 10.98 19.75
N PRO A 574 -31.86 11.16 18.42
CA PRO A 574 -32.87 12.05 17.85
C PRO A 574 -34.29 11.54 18.08
N GLY A 575 -35.23 12.45 18.32
CA GLY A 575 -36.66 12.19 18.14
C GLY A 575 -37.03 12.16 16.66
N ASP A 576 -38.33 11.98 16.37
CA ASP A 576 -38.83 11.84 15.00
C ASP A 576 -38.47 13.04 14.10
N VAL A 577 -38.59 14.27 14.63
CA VAL A 577 -38.21 15.51 13.93
C VAL A 577 -36.71 15.54 13.60
N GLY A 578 -35.86 15.10 14.53
CA GLY A 578 -34.41 15.03 14.29
C GLY A 578 -34.06 14.01 13.20
N HIS A 579 -34.75 12.86 13.19
CA HIS A 579 -34.60 11.86 12.14
C HIS A 579 -35.16 12.32 10.78
N ASP A 580 -36.18 13.17 10.75
CA ASP A 580 -36.66 13.82 9.51
C ASP A 580 -35.61 14.78 8.93
N ILE A 581 -34.96 15.60 9.77
CA ILE A 581 -33.86 16.47 9.35
C ILE A 581 -32.74 15.63 8.72
N TYR A 582 -32.35 14.53 9.38
CA TYR A 582 -31.34 13.61 8.85
C TYR A 582 -31.73 13.03 7.49
N ARG A 583 -32.98 12.53 7.34
CA ARG A 583 -33.50 12.04 6.05
C ARG A 583 -33.35 13.10 4.97
N ASP A 584 -33.77 14.33 5.24
CA ASP A 584 -33.80 15.39 4.24
C ASP A 584 -32.40 15.85 3.83
N VAL A 585 -31.42 15.82 4.75
CA VAL A 585 -30.01 16.08 4.44
C VAL A 585 -29.44 14.98 3.55
N VAL A 586 -29.69 13.72 3.90
CA VAL A 586 -29.24 12.57 3.09
C VAL A 586 -29.85 12.62 1.70
N ALA A 587 -31.17 12.81 1.60
CA ALA A 587 -31.90 12.85 0.34
C ALA A 587 -31.34 13.91 -0.63
N ARG A 588 -31.21 15.16 -0.17
CA ARG A 588 -30.73 16.27 -1.04
C ARG A 588 -29.25 16.13 -1.41
N SER A 589 -28.45 15.52 -0.55
CA SER A 589 -27.01 15.32 -0.81
C SER A 589 -26.77 14.14 -1.74
N PHE A 590 -27.50 13.04 -1.55
CA PHE A 590 -27.42 11.85 -2.39
C PHE A 590 -27.67 12.18 -3.86
N LEU A 591 -28.69 12.98 -4.17
CA LEU A 591 -29.00 13.39 -5.54
C LEU A 591 -27.87 14.18 -6.23
N LYS A 592 -26.98 14.81 -5.45
CA LYS A 592 -25.81 15.55 -5.95
C LYS A 592 -24.58 14.65 -6.16
N MET A 593 -24.63 13.38 -5.74
CA MET A 593 -23.54 12.40 -5.92
C MET A 593 -23.61 11.66 -7.27
N THR A 594 -24.49 12.09 -8.18
CA THR A 594 -24.56 11.56 -9.54
C THR A 594 -23.30 11.93 -10.32
N VAL A 595 -22.80 10.97 -11.11
CA VAL A 595 -21.58 11.12 -11.93
C VAL A 595 -21.80 10.51 -13.31
N PRO A 596 -21.02 10.90 -14.34
CA PRO A 596 -21.21 10.42 -15.70
C PRO A 596 -21.22 8.88 -15.78
N ALA A 597 -22.15 8.37 -16.60
CA ALA A 597 -22.56 6.96 -16.65
C ALA A 597 -21.39 5.97 -16.83
N GLY A 598 -21.50 4.83 -16.13
CA GLY A 598 -20.59 3.69 -16.24
C GLY A 598 -20.16 3.15 -14.87
N ARG A 599 -20.13 1.82 -14.72
CA ARG A 599 -19.57 1.17 -13.52
C ARG A 599 -18.09 1.47 -13.40
N ARG A 600 -17.60 1.72 -12.18
CA ARG A 600 -16.21 2.04 -11.89
C ARG A 600 -15.70 1.14 -10.78
N VAL A 601 -14.59 0.46 -11.05
CA VAL A 601 -13.85 -0.28 -10.04
C VAL A 601 -13.15 0.73 -9.13
N HIS A 602 -13.40 0.64 -7.83
CA HIS A 602 -12.65 1.37 -6.82
C HIS A 602 -11.25 0.76 -6.70
N VAL A 603 -10.24 1.58 -6.96
CA VAL A 603 -8.84 1.18 -6.92
C VAL A 603 -8.26 1.61 -5.59
N LEU A 604 -7.66 0.66 -4.87
CA LEU A 604 -6.97 0.95 -3.61
C LEU A 604 -5.68 1.73 -3.89
N PRO A 605 -5.47 2.89 -3.24
CA PRO A 605 -4.17 3.51 -3.18
C PRO A 605 -3.12 2.50 -2.65
N PRO A 606 -1.90 2.51 -3.22
CA PRO A 606 -0.84 1.59 -2.81
C PRO A 606 -0.45 1.82 -1.35
N GLU A 607 -0.40 3.09 -0.92
CA GLU A 607 -0.10 3.46 0.46
C GLU A 607 -1.34 3.38 1.36
N ARG A 608 -1.11 3.02 2.63
CA ARG A 608 -2.08 3.15 3.71
C ARG A 608 -1.85 4.48 4.42
N LEU A 609 -2.92 5.09 4.93
CA LEU A 609 -2.84 6.20 5.89
C LEU A 609 -2.24 5.75 7.22
N HIS A 610 -2.41 4.48 7.59
CA HIS A 610 -1.78 3.89 8.76
C HIS A 610 -1.20 2.51 8.45
N ASP A 611 0.07 2.28 8.80
CA ASP A 611 0.78 1.02 8.51
C ASP A 611 0.04 -0.20 9.06
N ARG A 612 -0.55 -0.05 10.25
CA ARG A 612 -1.36 -1.06 10.95
C ARG A 612 -2.87 -0.93 10.69
N CYS A 613 -3.24 -0.63 9.44
CA CYS A 613 -4.64 -0.59 8.99
C CYS A 613 -5.39 -1.89 9.32
N TRP A 614 -6.66 -1.79 9.71
CA TRP A 614 -7.51 -2.94 10.08
C TRP A 614 -8.20 -3.59 8.88
N ASP A 615 -7.54 -3.64 7.72
CA ASP A 615 -8.09 -4.20 6.48
C ASP A 615 -8.20 -5.74 6.48
N THR A 616 -7.80 -6.37 7.59
CA THR A 616 -7.91 -7.81 7.87
C THR A 616 -8.70 -8.10 9.15
N ALA A 617 -9.41 -7.11 9.69
CA ALA A 617 -10.19 -7.29 10.90
C ALA A 617 -11.35 -8.29 10.71
N THR A 618 -11.56 -9.16 11.70
CA THR A 618 -12.58 -10.20 11.68
C THR A 618 -13.11 -10.50 13.08
N LEU A 619 -14.30 -11.12 13.15
CA LEU A 619 -14.82 -11.74 14.35
C LEU A 619 -14.53 -13.24 14.32
N LEU A 620 -13.89 -13.73 15.37
CA LEU A 620 -13.74 -15.16 15.64
C LEU A 620 -14.72 -15.55 16.75
N PRO A 621 -15.70 -16.44 16.47
CA PRO A 621 -16.57 -16.98 17.51
C PRO A 621 -15.76 -17.62 18.63
N VAL A 622 -16.08 -17.30 19.89
CA VAL A 622 -15.33 -17.82 21.04
C VAL A 622 -15.31 -19.36 21.10
N ARG A 623 -16.33 -20.02 20.56
CA ARG A 623 -16.41 -21.49 20.47
C ARG A 623 -15.40 -22.10 19.49
N ASN A 624 -14.80 -21.29 18.62
CA ASN A 624 -13.75 -21.70 17.69
C ASN A 624 -12.34 -21.41 18.26
N THR A 625 -12.25 -21.11 19.55
CA THR A 625 -11.01 -20.96 20.31
C THR A 625 -10.77 -22.20 21.17
N VAL A 626 -9.61 -22.29 21.83
CA VAL A 626 -9.37 -23.36 22.81
C VAL A 626 -9.89 -22.92 24.17
N LEU A 627 -10.98 -23.56 24.61
CA LEU A 627 -11.62 -23.32 25.91
C LEU A 627 -11.20 -24.39 26.92
N SER A 628 -10.95 -23.99 28.17
CA SER A 628 -10.85 -24.94 29.28
C SER A 628 -12.22 -25.53 29.65
N SER A 629 -12.25 -26.52 30.56
CA SER A 629 -13.46 -27.33 30.79
C SER A 629 -14.64 -26.61 31.45
N GLY A 630 -14.44 -25.45 32.08
CA GLY A 630 -15.47 -24.73 32.84
C GLY A 630 -16.42 -23.87 32.01
N TRP A 631 -16.25 -23.83 30.68
CA TRP A 631 -17.10 -23.03 29.80
C TRP A 631 -18.34 -23.80 29.34
N ALA A 632 -19.53 -23.23 29.53
CA ALA A 632 -20.79 -23.78 29.07
C ALA A 632 -21.46 -22.83 28.04
N PRO A 633 -22.15 -23.36 27.02
CA PRO A 633 -22.98 -22.56 26.14
C PRO A 633 -24.01 -21.72 26.91
N VAL A 634 -24.20 -20.46 26.51
CA VAL A 634 -25.32 -19.64 26.98
C VAL A 634 -26.58 -20.03 26.23
N ASP A 635 -27.66 -20.33 26.95
CA ASP A 635 -29.00 -20.43 26.39
C ASP A 635 -29.55 -19.02 26.16
N ALA A 636 -29.41 -18.54 24.92
CA ALA A 636 -29.74 -17.18 24.54
C ALA A 636 -31.22 -16.81 24.70
N ASP A 637 -32.12 -17.77 24.96
CA ASP A 637 -33.56 -17.51 25.12
C ASP A 637 -34.01 -17.62 26.58
N ARG A 638 -33.16 -18.16 27.48
CA ARG A 638 -33.51 -18.37 28.89
C ARG A 638 -32.58 -17.68 29.88
N ASP A 639 -31.37 -17.32 29.46
CA ASP A 639 -30.40 -16.70 30.36
C ASP A 639 -30.78 -15.23 30.64
N PRO A 640 -31.05 -14.85 31.91
CA PRO A 640 -31.59 -13.52 32.23
C PRO A 640 -30.57 -12.40 31.98
N VAL A 641 -29.27 -12.65 32.22
CA VAL A 641 -28.19 -11.68 32.00
C VAL A 641 -28.02 -11.43 30.51
N TYR A 642 -28.03 -12.51 29.72
CA TYR A 642 -27.91 -12.40 28.27
C TYR A 642 -29.13 -11.69 27.64
N ASN A 643 -30.33 -11.90 28.20
CA ASN A 643 -31.57 -11.40 27.63
C ASN A 643 -31.98 -9.99 28.04
N ASP A 644 -31.38 -9.42 29.10
CA ASP A 644 -31.71 -8.07 29.59
C ASP A 644 -31.62 -7.01 28.47
N SER A 645 -30.56 -7.06 27.66
CA SER A 645 -30.42 -6.26 26.42
C SER A 645 -30.29 -7.15 25.18
N SER A 646 -31.23 -8.07 24.99
CA SER A 646 -31.15 -9.15 23.99
C SER A 646 -30.78 -8.68 22.57
N ALA A 647 -31.32 -7.56 22.07
CA ALA A 647 -31.01 -7.06 20.73
C ALA A 647 -29.52 -6.75 20.54
N ARG A 648 -28.93 -5.99 21.48
CA ARG A 648 -27.50 -5.65 21.48
C ARG A 648 -26.64 -6.88 21.75
N THR A 649 -26.99 -7.65 22.78
CA THR A 649 -26.21 -8.79 23.23
C THR A 649 -26.15 -9.92 22.19
N LYS A 650 -27.28 -10.22 21.53
CA LYS A 650 -27.33 -11.22 20.42
C LYS A 650 -26.46 -10.77 19.25
N ALA A 651 -26.52 -9.50 18.86
CA ALA A 651 -25.76 -8.96 17.74
C ALA A 651 -24.23 -8.95 18.00
N MET A 652 -23.80 -8.73 19.25
CA MET A 652 -22.38 -8.61 19.61
C MET A 652 -21.72 -9.94 19.98
N LEU A 653 -22.40 -10.80 20.76
CA LEU A 653 -21.75 -11.99 21.35
C LEU A 653 -21.90 -13.28 20.52
N ARG A 654 -22.98 -13.43 19.74
CA ARG A 654 -23.24 -14.53 18.78
C ARG A 654 -22.76 -15.93 19.23
N GLY A 655 -23.59 -16.66 19.96
CA GLY A 655 -23.24 -17.99 20.43
C GLY A 655 -22.27 -17.95 21.62
N ALA A 656 -22.55 -17.09 22.58
CA ALA A 656 -21.73 -16.92 23.78
C ALA A 656 -21.56 -18.22 24.58
N VAL A 657 -20.51 -18.23 25.38
CA VAL A 657 -20.27 -19.17 26.48
C VAL A 657 -20.21 -18.40 27.79
N LYS A 658 -20.48 -19.08 28.91
CA LYS A 658 -20.32 -18.53 30.25
C LYS A 658 -19.54 -19.46 31.16
N CYS A 659 -18.88 -18.89 32.16
CA CYS A 659 -18.09 -19.61 33.14
C CYS A 659 -18.26 -18.97 34.54
N SER A 660 -18.50 -19.78 35.57
CA SER A 660 -18.61 -19.35 36.97
C SER A 660 -17.39 -19.74 37.82
N THR A 661 -16.30 -20.16 37.20
CA THR A 661 -15.10 -20.69 37.86
C THR A 661 -13.90 -19.80 37.58
N VAL A 662 -13.26 -19.29 38.64
CA VAL A 662 -11.97 -18.58 38.54
C VAL A 662 -10.87 -19.57 38.10
N GLY A 663 -9.99 -19.13 37.22
CA GLY A 663 -8.88 -19.90 36.67
C GLY A 663 -9.14 -20.48 35.27
N GLU A 664 -10.38 -20.47 34.80
CA GLU A 664 -10.73 -20.94 33.46
C GLU A 664 -10.21 -19.99 32.37
N THR A 665 -9.85 -20.54 31.21
CA THR A 665 -9.10 -19.86 30.17
C THR A 665 -9.74 -19.93 28.78
N ILE A 666 -9.45 -18.91 27.97
CA ILE A 666 -9.71 -18.87 26.52
C ILE A 666 -8.36 -18.64 25.84
N THR A 667 -7.95 -19.54 24.95
CA THR A 667 -6.69 -19.45 24.20
C THR A 667 -6.92 -19.24 22.71
N VAL A 668 -6.27 -18.22 22.15
CA VAL A 668 -6.40 -17.82 20.74
C VAL A 668 -5.02 -17.66 20.12
N ARG A 669 -4.86 -18.14 18.88
CA ARG A 669 -3.64 -17.95 18.08
C ARG A 669 -3.97 -17.17 16.81
N TRP A 670 -3.15 -16.19 16.47
CA TRP A 670 -3.33 -15.40 15.25
C TRP A 670 -2.00 -14.85 14.74
N CYS A 671 -1.91 -14.58 13.44
CA CYS A 671 -0.85 -13.81 12.82
C CYS A 671 -1.39 -12.40 12.55
N GLY A 672 -0.99 -11.39 13.31
CA GLY A 672 -1.55 -10.05 13.21
C GLY A 672 -1.01 -9.08 14.25
N THR A 673 -1.80 -8.05 14.58
CA THR A 673 -1.34 -6.93 15.44
C THR A 673 -2.24 -6.69 16.64
N THR A 674 -3.54 -6.99 16.55
CA THR A 674 -4.49 -6.61 17.59
C THR A 674 -5.46 -7.74 17.88
N ILE A 675 -5.77 -7.92 19.16
CA ILE A 675 -6.80 -8.84 19.64
C ILE A 675 -7.67 -8.14 20.69
N GLY A 676 -8.96 -8.50 20.71
CA GLY A 676 -9.92 -8.07 21.71
C GLY A 676 -10.94 -9.16 22.03
N PHE A 677 -11.74 -8.94 23.06
CA PHE A 677 -12.77 -9.88 23.51
C PHE A 677 -14.07 -9.13 23.79
N SER A 678 -15.20 -9.77 23.46
CA SER A 678 -16.52 -9.30 23.85
C SER A 678 -17.11 -10.08 25.03
N ASP A 679 -17.73 -9.35 25.94
CA ASP A 679 -18.18 -9.82 27.25
C ASP A 679 -19.50 -9.18 27.71
N ILE A 680 -20.00 -9.60 28.87
CA ILE A 680 -21.06 -8.89 29.62
C ILE A 680 -20.52 -8.59 31.02
N PRO A 681 -20.17 -7.33 31.35
CA PRO A 681 -19.93 -6.95 32.72
C PRO A 681 -21.22 -7.10 33.54
N HIS A 682 -21.18 -7.89 34.62
CA HIS A 682 -22.36 -8.21 35.43
C HIS A 682 -22.04 -8.23 36.93
N GLY A 683 -22.65 -7.32 37.69
CA GLY A 683 -22.40 -7.18 39.14
C GLY A 683 -21.14 -6.36 39.45
N GLY A 684 -20.40 -6.77 40.49
CA GLY A 684 -19.12 -6.15 40.89
C GLY A 684 -17.99 -6.36 39.87
N PRO A 685 -16.77 -5.87 40.12
CA PRO A 685 -15.70 -5.97 39.13
C PRO A 685 -15.37 -7.43 38.85
N MET A 686 -15.63 -7.86 37.63
CA MET A 686 -15.05 -9.09 37.09
C MET A 686 -13.64 -8.74 36.61
N VAL A 687 -12.69 -9.63 36.86
CA VAL A 687 -11.30 -9.40 36.44
C VAL A 687 -10.88 -10.54 35.55
N VAL A 688 -10.35 -10.20 34.37
CA VAL A 688 -9.65 -11.13 33.50
C VAL A 688 -8.22 -10.65 33.30
N ASP A 689 -7.29 -11.58 33.26
CA ASP A 689 -5.90 -11.33 32.90
C ASP A 689 -5.65 -11.91 31.51
N VAL A 690 -5.08 -11.14 30.59
CA VAL A 690 -4.71 -11.65 29.26
C VAL A 690 -3.20 -11.59 29.07
N SER A 691 -2.56 -12.75 28.95
CA SER A 691 -1.13 -12.87 28.61
C SER A 691 -0.99 -13.14 27.12
N VAL A 692 -0.06 -12.45 26.47
CA VAL A 692 0.31 -12.70 25.06
C VAL A 692 1.75 -13.17 25.02
N ASP A 693 2.00 -14.28 24.34
CA ASP A 693 3.34 -14.88 24.14
C ASP A 693 4.12 -15.12 25.44
N GLY A 694 3.40 -15.44 26.52
CA GLY A 694 3.97 -15.67 27.85
C GLY A 694 4.45 -14.41 28.58
N ALA A 695 4.19 -13.22 28.03
CA ALA A 695 4.50 -11.95 28.67
C ALA A 695 3.62 -11.69 29.91
N ALA A 696 4.00 -10.69 30.70
CA ALA A 696 3.22 -10.24 31.85
C ALA A 696 1.76 -9.92 31.43
N PRO A 697 0.76 -10.43 32.15
CA PRO A 697 -0.63 -10.28 31.73
C PRO A 697 -1.12 -8.83 31.83
N VAL A 698 -1.91 -8.42 30.85
CA VAL A 698 -2.73 -7.20 30.93
C VAL A 698 -3.96 -7.51 31.76
N ARG A 699 -4.11 -6.82 32.89
CA ARG A 699 -5.30 -6.93 33.74
C ARG A 699 -6.43 -6.07 33.18
N CYS A 700 -7.58 -6.69 32.94
CA CYS A 700 -8.78 -6.02 32.44
C CYS A 700 -9.89 -6.15 33.48
N GLU A 701 -10.24 -5.03 34.11
CA GLU A 701 -11.36 -4.93 35.03
C GLU A 701 -12.65 -4.62 34.25
N ARG A 702 -13.68 -5.42 34.46
CA ARG A 702 -14.96 -5.36 33.76
C ARG A 702 -16.04 -4.99 34.77
N VAL A 703 -16.36 -3.71 34.80
CA VAL A 703 -17.33 -3.12 35.73
C VAL A 703 -18.62 -2.80 35.01
N GLN A 704 -19.75 -3.23 35.59
CA GLN A 704 -21.07 -2.76 35.17
C GLN A 704 -21.21 -1.29 35.59
N THR A 705 -21.28 -0.38 34.62
CA THR A 705 -21.43 1.07 34.90
C THR A 705 -22.88 1.54 34.85
N GLU A 706 -23.79 0.70 34.36
CA GLU A 706 -25.21 1.03 34.26
C GLU A 706 -26.00 0.52 35.46
N THR A 707 -26.93 1.36 35.91
CA THR A 707 -27.78 1.09 37.07
C THR A 707 -28.94 0.15 36.77
N VAL A 708 -29.36 0.04 35.50
CA VAL A 708 -30.61 -0.64 35.12
C VAL A 708 -30.40 -1.87 34.23
N HIS A 709 -29.49 -1.80 33.25
CA HIS A 709 -29.37 -2.84 32.22
C HIS A 709 -27.96 -3.44 32.16
N GLN A 710 -27.92 -4.75 31.95
CA GLN A 710 -26.76 -5.57 31.67
C GLN A 710 -26.69 -5.78 30.15
N TYR A 711 -25.56 -5.40 29.56
CA TYR A 711 -25.40 -5.52 28.12
C TYR A 711 -23.97 -5.84 27.71
N SER A 712 -23.85 -6.37 26.49
CA SER A 712 -22.57 -6.73 25.94
C SER A 712 -21.65 -5.54 25.68
N ARG A 713 -20.38 -5.72 26.02
CA ARG A 713 -19.27 -4.80 25.73
C ARG A 713 -18.14 -5.57 25.05
N PHE A 714 -17.07 -4.85 24.78
CA PHE A 714 -15.81 -5.42 24.33
C PHE A 714 -14.65 -4.59 24.88
N PHE A 715 -13.44 -5.11 24.68
CA PHE A 715 -12.19 -4.40 24.92
C PHE A 715 -11.10 -4.96 24.02
N TYR A 716 -10.07 -4.17 23.79
CA TYR A 716 -8.89 -4.59 23.04
C TYR A 716 -7.67 -4.58 23.96
N LEU A 717 -6.71 -5.42 23.63
CA LEU A 717 -5.36 -5.29 24.17
C LEU A 717 -4.59 -4.19 23.44
N PRO A 718 -3.48 -3.70 24.02
CA PRO A 718 -2.55 -2.83 23.30
C PRO A 718 -2.10 -3.46 21.98
N GLU A 719 -1.87 -2.60 20.99
CA GLU A 719 -1.41 -3.00 19.66
C GLU A 719 0.00 -3.63 19.74
N LEU A 720 0.19 -4.74 19.03
CA LEU A 720 1.42 -5.53 18.98
C LEU A 720 2.14 -5.34 17.64
N PRO A 721 3.44 -5.67 17.56
CA PRO A 721 4.13 -5.85 16.28
C PRO A 721 3.40 -6.87 15.40
N ALA A 722 3.50 -6.76 14.08
CA ALA A 722 2.93 -7.77 13.21
C ALA A 722 3.70 -9.10 13.33
N GLY A 723 2.99 -10.19 13.62
CA GLY A 723 3.60 -11.52 13.73
C GLY A 723 2.64 -12.57 14.24
N ASP A 724 3.15 -13.79 14.45
CA ASP A 724 2.42 -14.87 15.09
C ASP A 724 2.37 -14.64 16.61
N HIS A 725 1.17 -14.69 17.17
CA HIS A 725 0.90 -14.46 18.59
C HIS A 725 -0.04 -15.53 19.17
N THR A 726 0.10 -15.77 20.47
CA THR A 726 -0.83 -16.58 21.28
C THR A 726 -1.30 -15.78 22.49
N ALA A 727 -2.62 -15.56 22.61
CA ALA A 727 -3.23 -14.90 23.76
C ALA A 727 -3.97 -15.93 24.62
N VAL A 728 -3.76 -15.84 25.94
CA VAL A 728 -4.49 -16.61 26.95
C VAL A 728 -5.20 -15.66 27.89
N LEU A 729 -6.52 -15.56 27.76
CA LEU A 729 -7.38 -14.88 28.71
C LEU A 729 -7.71 -15.82 29.86
N THR A 730 -7.53 -15.38 31.11
CA THR A 730 -7.82 -16.14 32.32
C THR A 730 -8.80 -15.39 33.21
N VAL A 731 -9.88 -16.05 33.65
CA VAL A 731 -10.81 -15.48 34.64
C VAL A 731 -10.13 -15.42 36.01
N ARG A 732 -10.02 -14.23 36.61
CA ARG A 732 -9.32 -14.02 37.89
C ARG A 732 -10.24 -13.70 39.06
N GLN A 733 -11.34 -13.01 38.78
CA GLN A 733 -12.28 -12.60 39.82
C GLN A 733 -13.69 -12.56 39.24
N LEU A 734 -14.64 -13.09 40.01
CA LEU A 734 -16.07 -13.01 39.75
C LEU A 734 -16.78 -12.59 41.03
N PRO A 735 -17.77 -11.67 40.96
CA PRO A 735 -18.70 -11.45 42.05
C PRO A 735 -19.45 -12.73 42.43
N GLU A 736 -19.89 -12.83 43.69
CA GLU A 736 -20.67 -13.98 44.16
C GLU A 736 -21.91 -14.22 43.28
N ASN A 737 -22.18 -15.49 42.96
CA ASN A 737 -23.32 -15.93 42.15
C ASN A 737 -23.38 -15.33 40.73
N THR A 738 -22.24 -14.92 40.17
CA THR A 738 -22.15 -14.44 38.78
C THR A 738 -21.33 -15.39 37.89
N ALA A 739 -21.37 -15.14 36.59
CA ALA A 739 -20.58 -15.86 35.59
C ALA A 739 -19.98 -14.85 34.61
N PHE A 740 -18.77 -15.11 34.12
CA PHE A 740 -18.18 -14.37 33.02
C PHE A 740 -18.79 -14.84 31.71
N TYR A 741 -19.28 -13.90 30.90
CA TYR A 741 -19.82 -14.18 29.57
C TYR A 741 -18.77 -13.81 28.52
N ALA A 742 -18.50 -14.69 27.56
CA ALA A 742 -17.60 -14.44 26.44
C ALA A 742 -18.31 -14.78 25.13
N GLY A 743 -18.19 -13.91 24.13
CA GLY A 743 -18.92 -14.05 22.86
C GLY A 743 -18.03 -14.23 21.63
N GLN A 744 -17.32 -13.17 21.29
CA GLN A 744 -16.47 -13.08 20.11
C GLN A 744 -15.08 -12.63 20.52
N VAL A 745 -14.10 -13.08 19.75
CA VAL A 745 -12.74 -12.54 19.76
C VAL A 745 -12.62 -11.63 18.54
N LEU A 746 -12.18 -10.40 18.78
CA LEU A 746 -11.99 -9.37 17.77
C LEU A 746 -10.54 -9.46 17.31
N VAL A 747 -10.30 -9.86 16.06
CA VAL A 747 -8.95 -10.18 15.58
C VAL A 747 -8.60 -9.27 14.41
N VAL A 748 -7.44 -8.63 14.47
CA VAL A 748 -6.82 -7.93 13.33
C VAL A 748 -5.67 -8.77 12.83
N GLY A 749 -5.90 -9.50 11.75
CA GLY A 749 -4.98 -10.46 11.15
C GLY A 749 -5.61 -11.82 10.87
N ARG A 750 -4.77 -12.83 10.60
CA ARG A 750 -5.21 -14.18 10.24
C ARG A 750 -5.22 -15.10 11.45
N VAL A 751 -6.37 -15.66 11.81
CA VAL A 751 -6.48 -16.69 12.85
C VAL A 751 -5.66 -17.91 12.47
N LEU A 752 -4.88 -18.43 13.42
CA LEU A 752 -4.09 -19.66 13.27
C LEU A 752 -4.84 -20.83 13.90
N GLY A 753 -4.74 -22.01 13.28
CA GLY A 753 -5.39 -23.21 13.81
C GLY A 753 -4.88 -23.59 15.22
N PRO A 754 -5.69 -24.34 15.99
CA PRO A 754 -5.23 -24.89 17.26
C PRO A 754 -4.04 -25.81 16.98
N SER A 755 -2.85 -25.48 17.49
CA SER A 755 -1.82 -26.51 17.66
C SER A 755 -2.24 -27.36 18.84
N ALA A 756 -2.09 -28.68 18.72
CA ALA A 756 -2.13 -29.52 19.91
C ALA A 756 -1.07 -29.00 20.90
N PRO A 757 -1.40 -28.92 22.21
CA PRO A 757 -0.44 -28.49 23.23
C PRO A 757 0.84 -29.33 23.24
#